data_AF-A0A254NBH2-F1
#
_entry.id   AF-A0A254NBH2-F1
#
_cell.length_a   1.000
_cell.length_b   1.000
_cell.length_c   1.000
_cell.angle_alpha   90.00
_cell.angle_beta   90.00
_cell.angle_gamma   90.00
#
_symmetry.space_group_name_H-M   'P 1'
#
loop_
_entity.id
_entity.type
_entity.pdbx_description
1 polymer ?
#
loop_
_entity_poly.entity_id
_entity_poly.type
_entity_poly.pdbx_seq_one_letter_code
_entity_poly.pdbx_strand_id
1 'polypeptide(L)'
;MKHQQGLILACVAAAALVACGGGGGGTTSAPPTSTPASTGSFLDGTAAFGAPLAQAKITITDVNGKTVTVTANDAGNYKADVTGLKAPLLITATAPSGDALRVYHALWATDVPAGSTSHANVTQLTEAIVALASSDGSTPGEFASAANLKALDPARLQKAQDIVKALVKDVAAALGAAGYDPLTVGFTADSIGSADKLLDLLKVSLDQNGVTLRLVGVSAPASADGAAANTVVTVKDATAGAPTALPAPTITDSLTAFDPWVASLNKCLALPAAQRVNVDASGAPTAFLGDCAKISGFTTNYLRNGYTLLQYWGKQLHDVIPDAAVVTRPEVLGFFKTDSGDDTALVRFTYNSPKGGGSYVETAHKTAGLWLLEGNQRKYDAGVIMRMVRATDASTNPYIPPTGPDAGKSVGWFNALSSRIHLQFNQAGPNGASVYAVRVKGPGLPAAGIVLARSSACGTSEYLATYSNDGTVPTAPTAGTTVMPLPSTSTSNRYTLGVAPIGNGYTGSDFYNEWRGRNSDGSPSTSRSNMVAPAPGVDVAAIPLLARYVFEVFKAGSNVPADTFAVRAVTKPLSAAFAAKLPWADPTADALQYVKPTNTALAASLDSASLSWSTPAGAPPVTSAYLYGSGSDGSTMQADANVTALGDTSLTVKAAAERNGNGLTCASAKIPAFTATTGSREIGLRQATVDGLALQSITQHLARTAAK
;
A
#
# COMPACT_ATOMS: atom_id res chain seq x y z
N MET A 1 6.67 43.32 -52.09
CA MET A 1 6.33 44.66 -51.56
C MET A 1 6.10 44.46 -50.06
N LYS A 2 7.11 44.80 -49.23
CA LYS A 2 7.15 45.94 -48.27
C LYS A 2 5.95 45.92 -47.30
N HIS A 3 6.05 45.97 -45.96
CA HIS A 3 7.14 46.12 -44.97
C HIS A 3 6.53 45.87 -43.57
N GLN A 4 7.33 45.37 -42.60
CA GLN A 4 7.45 45.79 -41.15
C GLN A 4 6.20 45.77 -40.24
N GLN A 5 6.21 45.59 -38.91
CA GLN A 5 7.13 45.52 -37.76
C GLN A 5 6.24 44.88 -36.62
N GLY A 6 6.71 44.20 -35.58
CA GLY A 6 7.75 44.59 -34.63
C GLY A 6 7.93 43.52 -33.53
N LEU A 7 9.18 43.32 -33.18
CA LEU A 7 9.75 42.44 -32.16
C LEU A 7 10.03 43.30 -30.92
N ILE A 8 9.61 42.88 -29.72
CA ILE A 8 10.05 43.51 -28.47
C ILE A 8 10.96 42.54 -27.72
N LEU A 9 12.23 42.98 -27.62
CA LEU A 9 13.35 42.42 -26.88
C LEU A 9 13.51 43.24 -25.60
N ALA A 10 13.64 42.60 -24.44
CA ALA A 10 14.00 43.25 -23.18
C ALA A 10 15.27 42.60 -22.59
N CYS A 11 16.36 43.36 -22.64
CA CYS A 11 17.63 43.14 -21.94
C CYS A 11 17.68 44.03 -20.66
N VAL A 12 18.78 43.90 -19.89
CA VAL A 12 19.31 44.74 -18.76
C VAL A 12 19.20 43.99 -17.40
N ALA A 13 20.23 43.82 -16.55
CA ALA A 13 21.61 44.32 -16.50
C ALA A 13 22.52 43.36 -15.71
N ALA A 14 23.80 43.28 -16.12
CA ALA A 14 24.92 42.80 -15.32
C ALA A 14 25.58 43.99 -14.60
N ALA A 15 26.01 43.79 -13.36
CA ALA A 15 26.85 44.75 -12.63
C ALA A 15 28.13 44.06 -12.17
N ALA A 16 29.26 44.50 -12.75
CA ALA A 16 30.60 44.28 -12.26
C ALA A 16 31.06 45.55 -11.52
N LEU A 17 31.68 45.40 -10.35
CA LEU A 17 32.52 46.44 -9.75
C LEU A 17 33.93 45.88 -9.55
N VAL A 18 34.90 46.58 -10.14
CA VAL A 18 36.34 46.39 -9.98
C VAL A 18 36.92 47.66 -9.35
N ALA A 19 37.89 47.45 -8.46
CA ALA A 19 38.93 48.37 -7.96
C ALA A 19 38.57 49.49 -6.97
N CYS A 20 39.14 49.37 -5.76
CA CYS A 20 39.88 50.46 -5.14
C CYS A 20 41.18 49.87 -4.55
N GLY A 21 42.32 50.41 -4.98
CA GLY A 21 43.63 50.09 -4.41
C GLY A 21 43.93 50.92 -3.17
N GLY A 22 44.80 50.39 -2.32
CA GLY A 22 45.41 51.11 -1.19
C GLY A 22 46.50 50.25 -0.57
N GLY A 23 47.75 50.68 -0.69
CA GLY A 23 48.94 49.93 -0.26
C GLY A 23 49.51 50.36 1.11
N GLY A 24 50.46 49.55 1.57
CA GLY A 24 51.60 49.97 2.39
C GLY A 24 51.48 49.85 3.91
N GLY A 25 52.36 49.04 4.52
CA GLY A 25 52.70 49.15 5.95
C GLY A 25 53.03 47.81 6.62
N GLY A 26 54.31 47.42 6.60
CA GLY A 26 54.77 46.20 7.27
C GLY A 26 54.73 46.32 8.79
N THR A 27 54.28 45.26 9.45
CA THR A 27 54.70 44.86 10.80
C THR A 27 54.57 43.34 10.90
N THR A 28 55.65 42.71 11.36
CA THR A 28 55.76 41.27 11.62
C THR A 28 54.76 40.85 12.71
N SER A 29 53.66 40.22 12.29
CA SER A 29 52.73 39.55 13.21
C SER A 29 53.10 38.07 13.33
N ALA A 30 53.13 37.59 14.57
CA ALA A 30 53.43 36.21 14.96
C ALA A 30 52.57 35.18 14.20
N PRO A 31 53.03 33.91 14.09
CA PRO A 31 52.29 32.88 13.35
C PRO A 31 50.88 32.75 13.92
N PRO A 32 49.83 32.62 13.08
CA PRO A 32 48.51 32.32 13.59
C PRO A 32 48.59 30.98 14.31
N THR A 33 48.24 30.98 15.60
CA THR A 33 47.90 29.77 16.33
C THR A 33 46.74 29.12 15.57
N SER A 34 47.05 28.09 14.79
CA SER A 34 46.07 27.23 14.16
C SER A 34 45.19 26.66 15.27
N THR A 35 44.00 27.22 15.44
CA THR A 35 42.93 26.56 16.19
C THR A 35 42.80 25.16 15.59
N PRO A 36 42.90 24.07 16.37
CA PRO A 36 42.76 22.73 15.83
C PRO A 36 41.48 22.68 15.03
N ALA A 37 41.57 22.31 13.75
CA ALA A 37 40.37 22.05 12.95
C ALA A 37 39.54 21.05 13.74
N SER A 38 38.32 21.45 14.12
CA SER A 38 37.34 20.58 14.76
C SER A 38 37.25 19.30 13.93
N THR A 39 37.81 18.21 14.42
CA THR A 39 37.79 16.92 13.75
C THR A 39 36.36 16.38 13.84
N GLY A 40 35.57 16.66 12.81
CA GLY A 40 34.16 16.25 12.75
C GLY A 40 33.99 14.73 12.94
N SER A 41 32.84 14.35 13.49
CA SER A 41 32.42 12.94 13.61
C SER A 41 31.39 12.67 12.54
N PHE A 42 31.58 11.64 11.71
CA PHE A 42 30.69 11.38 10.58
C PHE A 42 30.02 10.00 10.69
N LEU A 43 28.79 9.93 10.18
CA LEU A 43 28.11 8.68 9.95
C LEU A 43 27.76 8.59 8.46
N ASP A 44 28.23 7.54 7.78
CA ASP A 44 27.86 7.24 6.40
C ASP A 44 27.17 5.88 6.28
N GLY A 45 26.60 5.59 5.13
CA GLY A 45 25.80 4.40 4.93
C GLY A 45 25.06 4.37 3.61
N THR A 46 24.44 3.22 3.34
CA THR A 46 23.52 3.02 2.21
C THR A 46 22.10 2.83 2.71
N ALA A 47 21.18 3.63 2.19
CA ALA A 47 19.74 3.46 2.37
C ALA A 47 19.17 2.67 1.18
N ALA A 48 18.69 1.44 1.40
CA ALA A 48 18.30 0.54 0.30
C ALA A 48 17.27 -0.55 0.70
N PHE A 49 16.63 -1.15 -0.31
CA PHE A 49 15.70 -2.26 -0.15
C PHE A 49 15.92 -3.43 -1.13
N GLY A 50 17.14 -3.53 -1.68
CA GLY A 50 17.45 -4.23 -2.93
C GLY A 50 17.51 -3.28 -4.13
N ALA A 51 16.96 -2.08 -3.98
CA ALA A 51 17.22 -0.94 -4.84
C ALA A 51 17.58 0.27 -3.97
N PRO A 52 18.27 1.28 -4.50
CA PRO A 52 18.62 2.46 -3.72
C PRO A 52 17.37 3.21 -3.31
N LEU A 53 17.30 3.66 -2.05
CA LEU A 53 16.37 4.70 -1.63
C LEU A 53 16.92 6.05 -2.11
N ALA A 54 16.87 6.26 -3.42
CA ALA A 54 17.34 7.48 -4.06
C ALA A 54 16.64 8.70 -3.44
N GLN A 55 17.41 9.75 -3.14
CA GLN A 55 16.91 11.01 -2.57
C GLN A 55 16.18 10.82 -1.23
N ALA A 56 16.45 9.74 -0.50
CA ALA A 56 15.88 9.54 0.83
C ALA A 56 16.29 10.67 1.78
N LYS A 57 15.31 11.18 2.52
CA LYS A 57 15.57 12.03 3.69
C LYS A 57 16.10 11.13 4.80
N ILE A 58 17.36 11.34 5.18
CA ILE A 58 18.01 10.66 6.31
C ILE A 58 17.93 11.60 7.51
N THR A 59 17.24 11.19 8.57
CA THR A 59 17.19 11.90 9.85
C THR A 59 17.86 11.06 10.92
N ILE A 60 18.85 11.63 11.59
CA ILE A 60 19.57 10.99 12.70
C ILE A 60 19.18 11.72 13.97
N THR A 61 18.56 11.00 14.91
CA THR A 61 18.09 11.51 16.20
C THR A 61 18.90 10.89 17.32
N ASP A 62 19.35 11.71 18.27
CA ASP A 62 20.13 11.30 19.43
C ASP A 62 19.25 11.08 20.68
N VAL A 63 19.84 10.56 21.77
CA VAL A 63 19.12 10.32 23.04
C VAL A 63 18.50 11.56 23.70
N ASN A 64 18.94 12.74 23.30
CA ASN A 64 18.44 14.02 23.80
C ASN A 64 17.40 14.63 22.85
N GLY A 65 17.05 13.93 21.77
CA GLY A 65 16.14 14.41 20.72
C GLY A 65 16.78 15.41 19.75
N LYS A 66 18.11 15.59 19.77
CA LYS A 66 18.80 16.42 18.79
C LYS A 66 18.87 15.68 17.46
N THR A 67 18.60 16.41 16.37
CA THR A 67 18.55 15.81 15.03
C THR A 67 19.52 16.46 14.05
N VAL A 68 20.11 15.67 13.17
CA VAL A 68 20.71 16.11 11.89
C VAL A 68 19.93 15.47 10.75
N THR A 69 19.80 16.20 9.64
CA THR A 69 19.18 15.68 8.41
C THR A 69 20.11 15.86 7.22
N VAL A 70 20.22 14.83 6.40
CA VAL A 70 20.89 14.86 5.08
C VAL A 70 20.01 14.15 4.05
N THR A 71 20.38 14.26 2.78
CA THR A 71 19.69 13.56 1.68
C THR A 71 20.65 12.52 1.09
N ALA A 72 20.16 11.29 0.90
CA ALA A 72 20.89 10.26 0.19
C ALA A 72 20.98 10.59 -1.31
N ASN A 73 22.07 10.21 -1.97
CA ASN A 73 22.22 10.40 -3.41
C ASN A 73 21.37 9.39 -4.23
N ASP A 74 21.46 9.42 -5.55
CA ASP A 74 20.69 8.52 -6.44
C ASP A 74 21.05 7.03 -6.26
N ALA A 75 22.25 6.76 -5.74
CA ALA A 75 22.70 5.42 -5.38
C ALA A 75 22.36 5.05 -3.92
N GLY A 76 21.58 5.87 -3.20
CA GLY A 76 21.16 5.64 -1.82
C GLY A 76 22.23 5.91 -0.76
N ASN A 77 23.41 6.42 -1.15
CA ASN A 77 24.50 6.70 -0.21
C ASN A 77 24.27 8.02 0.51
N TYR A 78 24.55 8.06 1.81
CA TYR A 78 24.51 9.29 2.60
C TYR A 78 25.77 9.44 3.46
N LYS A 79 26.04 10.69 3.86
CA LYS A 79 27.06 11.05 4.85
C LYS A 79 26.58 12.23 5.67
N ALA A 80 26.52 12.07 6.98
CA ALA A 80 26.05 13.08 7.92
C ALA A 80 27.15 13.45 8.92
N ASP A 81 27.26 14.75 9.22
CA ASP A 81 28.04 15.23 10.35
C ASP A 81 27.21 15.05 11.62
N VAL A 82 27.66 14.13 12.49
CA VAL A 82 27.01 13.81 13.76
C VAL A 82 27.76 14.43 14.94
N THR A 83 28.60 15.43 14.69
CA THR A 83 29.35 16.14 15.73
C THR A 83 28.39 16.71 16.79
N GLY A 84 28.63 16.30 18.04
CA GLY A 84 27.82 16.71 19.18
C GLY A 84 26.43 16.07 19.24
N LEU A 85 26.19 14.95 18.55
CA LEU A 85 25.13 14.00 18.92
C LEU A 85 25.64 13.02 19.98
N LYS A 86 24.72 12.44 20.77
CA LYS A 86 25.00 11.39 21.76
C LYS A 86 24.26 10.10 21.49
N ALA A 87 24.99 8.99 21.45
CA ALA A 87 24.41 7.67 21.24
C ALA A 87 23.61 7.17 22.47
N PRO A 88 22.68 6.23 22.31
CA PRO A 88 22.23 5.63 21.04
C PRO A 88 21.61 6.62 20.04
N LEU A 89 21.82 6.36 18.74
CA LEU A 89 21.25 7.13 17.64
C LEU A 89 20.19 6.29 16.92
N LEU A 90 19.05 6.91 16.62
CA LEU A 90 18.09 6.40 15.64
C LEU A 90 18.39 7.04 14.29
N ILE A 91 18.57 6.22 13.26
CA ILE A 91 18.71 6.66 11.88
C ILE A 91 17.43 6.27 11.15
N THR A 92 16.69 7.25 10.61
CA THR A 92 15.48 7.03 9.82
C THR A 92 15.73 7.46 8.39
N ALA A 93 15.56 6.53 7.44
CA ALA A 93 15.52 6.83 6.02
C ALA A 93 14.06 6.86 5.53
N THR A 94 13.66 7.94 4.88
CA THR A 94 12.32 8.12 4.33
C THR A 94 12.39 8.52 2.86
N ALA A 95 11.74 7.75 1.98
CA ALA A 95 11.66 8.05 0.55
C ALA A 95 10.30 7.69 -0.04
N PRO A 96 9.78 8.47 -1.01
CA PRO A 96 8.65 8.04 -1.84
C PRO A 96 8.99 6.75 -2.60
N SER A 97 8.03 5.83 -2.67
CA SER A 97 8.13 4.61 -3.45
C SER A 97 6.78 4.36 -4.11
N GLY A 98 6.59 4.92 -5.30
CA GLY A 98 5.29 4.91 -5.95
C GLY A 98 4.28 5.76 -5.17
N ASP A 99 3.10 5.20 -4.95
CA ASP A 99 2.00 5.76 -4.17
C ASP A 99 2.14 5.55 -2.65
N ALA A 100 3.28 5.03 -2.21
CA ALA A 100 3.57 4.76 -0.80
C ALA A 100 4.81 5.54 -0.31
N LEU A 101 4.98 5.54 1.00
CA LEU A 101 6.18 6.06 1.67
C LEU A 101 6.96 4.88 2.25
N ARG A 102 8.23 4.74 1.84
CA ARG A 102 9.12 3.72 2.41
C ARG A 102 9.91 4.35 3.55
N VAL A 103 9.80 3.74 4.72
CA VAL A 103 10.48 4.18 5.95
C VAL A 103 11.24 2.99 6.52
N TYR A 104 12.54 3.18 6.77
CA TYR A 104 13.36 2.20 7.46
C TYR A 104 14.19 2.86 8.54
N HIS A 105 14.54 2.05 9.53
CA HIS A 105 15.27 2.44 10.72
C HIS A 105 16.55 1.63 10.86
N ALA A 106 17.53 2.25 11.49
CA ALA A 106 18.70 1.59 12.06
C ALA A 106 19.01 2.21 13.42
N LEU A 107 19.58 1.40 14.32
CA LEU A 107 20.04 1.84 15.63
C LEU A 107 21.55 1.76 15.69
N TRP A 108 22.19 2.84 16.13
CA TRP A 108 23.63 2.91 16.36
C TRP A 108 23.89 3.13 17.86
N ALA A 109 24.53 2.17 18.52
CA ALA A 109 24.53 2.09 19.99
C ALA A 109 25.63 2.94 20.67
N THR A 110 26.70 3.30 19.97
CA THR A 110 27.90 3.92 20.57
C THR A 110 28.22 5.30 20.00
N ASP A 111 28.84 6.18 20.79
CA ASP A 111 29.28 7.49 20.28
C ASP A 111 30.23 7.31 19.09
N VAL A 112 30.11 8.15 18.05
CA VAL A 112 31.06 8.20 16.94
C VAL A 112 32.28 9.02 17.40
N PRO A 113 33.50 8.44 17.43
CA PRO A 113 34.68 9.16 17.89
C PRO A 113 34.98 10.41 17.05
N ALA A 114 35.49 11.46 17.71
CA ALA A 114 35.92 12.68 17.04
C ALA A 114 36.99 12.38 15.98
N GLY A 115 36.82 12.93 14.77
CA GLY A 115 37.70 12.69 13.63
C GLY A 115 37.54 11.34 12.94
N SER A 116 36.50 10.57 13.27
CA SER A 116 36.22 9.28 12.65
C SER A 116 34.93 9.31 11.82
N THR A 117 34.83 8.35 10.90
CA THR A 117 33.57 8.03 10.21
C THR A 117 33.16 6.62 10.64
N SER A 118 31.92 6.47 11.10
CA SER A 118 31.28 5.17 11.29
C SER A 118 30.33 4.86 10.14
N HIS A 119 30.09 3.58 9.88
CA HIS A 119 29.22 3.11 8.80
C HIS A 119 27.96 2.44 9.37
N ALA A 120 26.79 2.90 8.94
CA ALA A 120 25.50 2.33 9.32
C ALA A 120 24.55 2.32 8.12
N ASN A 121 24.18 1.15 7.63
CA ASN A 121 23.18 1.03 6.58
C ASN A 121 21.76 1.19 7.14
N VAL A 122 20.84 1.61 6.28
CA VAL A 122 19.42 1.71 6.59
C VAL A 122 18.65 0.87 5.57
N THR A 123 18.34 -0.37 5.91
CA THR A 123 17.76 -1.36 5.01
C THR A 123 16.58 -2.08 5.64
N GLN A 124 15.88 -2.91 4.85
CA GLN A 124 14.85 -3.80 5.40
C GLN A 124 15.38 -4.75 6.49
N LEU A 125 16.66 -5.11 6.48
CA LEU A 125 17.24 -5.97 7.52
C LEU A 125 17.60 -5.19 8.79
N THR A 126 18.00 -3.93 8.68
CA THR A 126 18.15 -3.09 9.88
C THR A 126 16.79 -2.75 10.47
N GLU A 127 15.76 -2.56 9.64
CA GLU A 127 14.37 -2.42 10.10
C GLU A 127 13.91 -3.64 10.91
N ALA A 128 14.22 -4.86 10.44
CA ALA A 128 13.98 -6.09 11.18
C ALA A 128 14.68 -6.10 12.56
N ILE A 129 15.94 -5.64 12.61
CA ILE A 129 16.70 -5.54 13.87
C ILE A 129 16.03 -4.54 14.83
N VAL A 130 15.67 -3.36 14.35
CA VAL A 130 15.01 -2.33 15.18
C VAL A 130 13.63 -2.81 15.64
N ALA A 131 12.87 -3.49 14.80
CA ALA A 131 11.59 -4.09 15.16
C ALA A 131 11.75 -5.12 16.28
N LEU A 132 12.68 -6.08 16.15
CA LEU A 132 12.93 -7.08 17.19
C LEU A 132 13.42 -6.46 18.51
N ALA A 133 14.18 -5.37 18.42
CA ALA A 133 14.67 -4.63 19.57
C ALA A 133 13.56 -3.84 20.29
N SER A 134 12.49 -3.45 19.59
CA SER A 134 11.33 -2.78 20.21
C SER A 134 10.68 -3.63 21.30
N SER A 135 9.97 -2.99 22.23
CA SER A 135 9.35 -3.64 23.38
C SER A 135 8.40 -4.78 23.00
N ASP A 136 7.69 -4.64 21.87
CA ASP A 136 6.71 -5.60 21.38
C ASP A 136 7.19 -6.51 20.23
N GLY A 137 8.43 -6.30 19.77
CA GLY A 137 9.07 -7.06 18.69
C GLY A 137 8.60 -6.71 17.27
N SER A 138 7.84 -5.63 17.09
CA SER A 138 7.19 -5.28 15.82
C SER A 138 7.10 -3.78 15.50
N THR A 139 7.53 -2.89 16.41
CA THR A 139 7.32 -1.43 16.28
C THR A 139 8.63 -0.64 16.24
N PRO A 140 9.32 -0.56 15.08
CA PRO A 140 10.56 0.21 14.93
C PRO A 140 10.44 1.69 15.33
N GLY A 141 9.29 2.29 15.05
CA GLY A 141 9.01 3.69 15.40
C GLY A 141 8.99 4.00 16.90
N GLU A 142 9.02 2.99 17.78
CA GLU A 142 9.09 3.17 19.24
C GLU A 142 10.26 4.08 19.65
N PHE A 143 11.40 3.97 18.96
CA PHE A 143 12.63 4.69 19.27
C PHE A 143 12.66 6.12 18.72
N ALA A 144 11.62 6.57 18.00
CA ALA A 144 11.48 7.99 17.66
C ALA A 144 11.24 8.86 18.91
N SER A 145 10.78 8.24 20.01
CA SER A 145 10.76 8.86 21.33
C SER A 145 12.17 8.88 21.92
N ALA A 146 12.68 10.08 22.22
CA ALA A 146 13.98 10.25 22.88
C ALA A 146 14.06 9.49 24.22
N ALA A 147 12.95 9.38 24.95
CA ALA A 147 12.89 8.60 26.19
C ALA A 147 13.09 7.10 25.95
N ASN A 148 12.46 6.55 24.91
CA ASN A 148 12.61 5.13 24.55
C ASN A 148 14.00 4.85 23.97
N LEU A 149 14.54 5.76 23.14
CA LEU A 149 15.90 5.65 22.60
C LEU A 149 16.95 5.68 23.71
N LYS A 150 16.77 6.55 24.72
CA LYS A 150 17.63 6.58 25.91
C LYS A 150 17.52 5.31 26.76
N ALA A 151 16.36 4.68 26.77
CA ALA A 151 16.09 3.44 27.49
C ALA A 151 16.43 2.17 26.67
N LEU A 152 17.03 2.31 25.49
CA LEU A 152 17.40 1.18 24.63
C LEU A 152 18.28 0.18 25.40
N ASP A 153 17.84 -1.07 25.46
CA ASP A 153 18.60 -2.18 26.03
C ASP A 153 19.66 -2.69 25.03
N PRO A 154 20.97 -2.50 25.30
CA PRO A 154 22.02 -2.94 24.39
C PRO A 154 22.06 -4.47 24.21
N ALA A 155 21.71 -5.25 25.23
CA ALA A 155 21.69 -6.70 25.14
C ALA A 155 20.53 -7.18 24.24
N ARG A 156 19.37 -6.53 24.34
CA ARG A 156 18.23 -6.78 23.45
C ARG A 156 18.56 -6.42 22.00
N LEU A 157 19.22 -5.28 21.77
CA LEU A 157 19.67 -4.89 20.44
C LEU A 157 20.70 -5.89 19.87
N GLN A 158 21.69 -6.30 20.66
CA GLN A 158 22.67 -7.31 20.22
C GLN A 158 21.99 -8.63 19.87
N LYS A 159 21.05 -9.08 20.69
CA LYS A 159 20.29 -10.29 20.44
C LYS A 159 19.44 -10.21 19.17
N ALA A 160 18.84 -9.06 18.89
CA ALA A 160 18.13 -8.81 17.63
C ALA A 160 19.07 -8.90 16.41
N GLN A 161 20.29 -8.35 16.51
CA GLN A 161 21.31 -8.48 15.46
C GLN A 161 21.69 -9.95 15.24
N ASP A 162 21.94 -10.70 16.32
CA ASP A 162 22.34 -12.10 16.25
C ASP A 162 21.23 -12.96 15.61
N ILE A 163 19.96 -12.70 15.94
CA ILE A 163 18.80 -13.36 15.34
C ILE A 163 18.78 -13.11 13.82
N VAL A 164 18.88 -11.86 13.38
CA VAL A 164 18.84 -11.54 11.94
C VAL A 164 20.04 -12.13 11.19
N LYS A 165 21.25 -12.06 11.77
CA LYS A 165 22.46 -12.71 11.22
C LYS A 165 22.29 -14.23 11.11
N ALA A 166 21.69 -14.88 12.11
CA ALA A 166 21.40 -16.31 12.07
C ALA A 166 20.37 -16.67 10.99
N LEU A 167 19.31 -15.86 10.84
CA LEU A 167 18.27 -16.06 9.82
C LEU A 167 18.82 -16.04 8.40
N VAL A 168 19.76 -15.14 8.09
CA VAL A 168 20.28 -14.96 6.72
C VAL A 168 21.56 -15.73 6.44
N LYS A 169 22.10 -16.48 7.42
CA LYS A 169 23.43 -17.10 7.35
C LYS A 169 23.64 -17.95 6.09
N ASP A 170 22.72 -18.85 5.79
CA ASP A 170 22.90 -19.80 4.67
C ASP A 170 22.68 -19.12 3.32
N VAL A 171 21.79 -18.12 3.25
CA VAL A 171 21.64 -17.24 2.07
C VAL A 171 22.92 -16.46 1.82
N ALA A 172 23.50 -15.86 2.87
CA ALA A 172 24.74 -15.11 2.80
C ALA A 172 25.91 -15.99 2.36
N ALA A 173 26.03 -17.20 2.91
CA ALA A 173 27.05 -18.16 2.50
C ALA A 173 26.92 -18.54 1.01
N ALA A 174 25.71 -18.83 0.54
CA ALA A 174 25.45 -19.19 -0.86
C ALA A 174 25.79 -18.07 -1.86
N LEU A 175 25.71 -16.81 -1.43
CA LEU A 175 26.02 -15.63 -2.27
C LEU A 175 27.48 -15.14 -2.13
N GLY A 176 28.30 -15.78 -1.30
CA GLY A 176 29.68 -15.33 -1.03
C GLY A 176 29.77 -14.10 -0.12
N ALA A 177 28.78 -13.89 0.76
CA ALA A 177 28.73 -12.85 1.78
C ALA A 177 28.84 -13.44 3.20
N ALA A 178 29.63 -14.50 3.40
CA ALA A 178 29.78 -15.11 4.73
C ALA A 178 30.23 -14.07 5.78
N GLY A 179 29.56 -14.07 6.94
CA GLY A 179 29.80 -13.06 7.98
C GLY A 179 29.11 -11.71 7.73
N TYR A 180 28.14 -11.65 6.80
CA TYR A 180 27.34 -10.47 6.52
C TYR A 180 26.82 -9.80 7.81
N ASP A 181 27.16 -8.51 7.97
CA ASP A 181 26.60 -7.65 9.00
C ASP A 181 25.62 -6.66 8.37
N PRO A 182 24.30 -6.80 8.63
CA PRO A 182 23.29 -5.92 8.04
C PRO A 182 23.49 -4.43 8.33
N LEU A 183 24.17 -4.09 9.44
CA LEU A 183 24.36 -2.71 9.85
C LEU A 183 25.62 -2.10 9.22
N THR A 184 26.74 -2.83 9.17
CA THR A 184 28.06 -2.22 8.93
C THR A 184 28.73 -2.59 7.61
N VAL A 185 28.19 -3.55 6.85
CA VAL A 185 28.79 -3.96 5.58
C VAL A 185 28.62 -2.87 4.50
N GLY A 186 29.70 -2.40 3.89
CA GLY A 186 29.60 -1.48 2.75
C GLY A 186 29.11 -2.20 1.49
N PHE A 187 28.19 -1.59 0.74
CA PHE A 187 27.74 -2.10 -0.57
C PHE A 187 27.21 -0.98 -1.48
N THR A 188 26.99 -1.30 -2.75
CA THR A 188 26.25 -0.46 -3.71
C THR A 188 24.94 -1.15 -4.04
N ALA A 189 23.83 -0.41 -4.04
CA ALA A 189 22.50 -0.93 -4.34
C ALA A 189 22.28 -1.05 -5.86
N ASP A 190 23.02 -1.95 -6.53
CA ASP A 190 23.02 -2.16 -7.99
C ASP A 190 22.71 -3.60 -8.43
N SER A 191 22.35 -4.47 -7.50
CA SER A 191 22.13 -5.91 -7.59
C SER A 191 23.33 -6.73 -8.09
N ILE A 192 24.56 -6.19 -8.00
CA ILE A 192 25.79 -6.88 -8.47
C ILE A 192 26.54 -7.49 -7.29
N GLY A 193 26.80 -6.71 -6.24
CA GLY A 193 27.55 -7.13 -5.06
C GLY A 193 26.85 -8.24 -4.25
N SER A 194 27.60 -9.06 -3.53
CA SER A 194 27.05 -10.19 -2.75
C SER A 194 26.12 -9.73 -1.62
N ALA A 195 26.46 -8.62 -0.96
CA ALA A 195 25.63 -7.96 0.06
C ALA A 195 24.29 -7.48 -0.50
N ASP A 196 24.30 -6.86 -1.68
CA ASP A 196 23.08 -6.31 -2.27
C ASP A 196 22.17 -7.40 -2.85
N LYS A 197 22.76 -8.41 -3.51
CA LYS A 197 22.03 -9.61 -3.94
C LYS A 197 21.31 -10.31 -2.77
N LEU A 198 21.89 -10.29 -1.58
CA LEU A 198 21.23 -10.81 -0.38
C LEU A 198 19.99 -9.99 -0.03
N LEU A 199 20.06 -8.66 -0.09
CA LEU A 199 18.91 -7.79 0.15
C LEU A 199 17.82 -7.98 -0.90
N ASP A 200 18.19 -8.14 -2.17
CA ASP A 200 17.26 -8.38 -3.26
C ASP A 200 16.45 -9.67 -3.10
N LEU A 201 17.08 -10.72 -2.58
CA LEU A 201 16.45 -12.02 -2.38
C LEU A 201 15.62 -12.10 -1.10
N LEU A 202 15.67 -11.09 -0.23
CA LEU A 202 14.94 -11.09 1.03
C LEU A 202 13.78 -10.10 1.01
N LYS A 203 12.73 -10.43 1.76
CA LYS A 203 11.64 -9.52 2.09
C LYS A 203 11.39 -9.57 3.59
N VAL A 204 11.26 -8.39 4.18
CA VAL A 204 10.89 -8.23 5.58
C VAL A 204 9.46 -7.70 5.66
N SER A 205 8.67 -8.29 6.54
CA SER A 205 7.33 -7.79 6.88
C SER A 205 7.16 -7.79 8.40
N LEU A 206 6.42 -6.81 8.89
CA LEU A 206 6.12 -6.62 10.31
C LEU A 206 4.62 -6.85 10.53
N ASP A 207 4.26 -7.70 11.47
CA ASP A 207 2.86 -7.98 11.80
C ASP A 207 2.67 -8.27 13.30
N GLN A 208 1.46 -8.70 13.69
CA GLN A 208 1.14 -9.02 15.08
C GLN A 208 2.05 -10.12 15.68
N ASN A 209 2.65 -10.96 14.84
CA ASN A 209 3.54 -12.05 15.23
C ASN A 209 5.02 -11.64 15.23
N GLY A 210 5.34 -10.35 15.05
CA GLY A 210 6.71 -9.84 15.08
C GLY A 210 7.29 -9.63 13.68
N VAL A 211 8.53 -10.06 13.49
CA VAL A 211 9.29 -9.90 12.24
C VAL A 211 9.24 -11.18 11.42
N THR A 212 8.83 -11.05 10.15
CA THR A 212 8.88 -12.15 9.20
C THR A 212 9.88 -11.86 8.09
N LEU A 213 10.88 -12.73 7.94
CA LEU A 213 11.79 -12.74 6.80
C LEU A 213 11.35 -13.81 5.81
N ARG A 214 11.37 -13.46 4.53
CA ARG A 214 11.09 -14.38 3.43
C ARG A 214 12.20 -14.35 2.40
N LEU A 215 12.63 -15.54 1.98
CA LEU A 215 13.48 -15.74 0.82
C LEU A 215 12.63 -15.82 -0.45
N VAL A 216 12.91 -14.93 -1.40
CA VAL A 216 12.24 -14.85 -2.70
C VAL A 216 12.89 -15.79 -3.71
N GLY A 217 14.20 -16.04 -3.62
CA GLY A 217 15.02 -16.80 -4.58
C GLY A 217 14.77 -18.32 -4.68
N VAL A 218 13.57 -18.78 -4.32
CA VAL A 218 13.12 -20.18 -4.41
C VAL A 218 11.71 -20.20 -4.98
N SER A 219 11.53 -20.89 -6.11
CA SER A 219 10.21 -20.96 -6.78
C SER A 219 9.23 -21.84 -6.01
N ALA A 220 8.03 -21.32 -5.76
CA ALA A 220 6.91 -22.12 -5.26
C ALA A 220 6.18 -22.81 -6.42
N PRO A 221 5.54 -23.98 -6.22
CA PRO A 221 4.68 -24.61 -7.23
C PRO A 221 3.53 -23.67 -7.68
N ALA A 222 3.06 -23.81 -8.92
CA ALA A 222 1.95 -23.03 -9.48
C ALA A 222 0.71 -23.03 -8.57
N SER A 223 0.40 -24.20 -8.00
CA SER A 223 -0.77 -24.47 -7.17
C SER A 223 -0.61 -24.09 -5.70
N ALA A 224 0.58 -23.68 -5.24
CA ALA A 224 0.84 -23.41 -3.84
C ALA A 224 0.03 -22.22 -3.31
N ASP A 225 -0.51 -22.35 -2.10
CA ASP A 225 -1.29 -21.31 -1.43
C ASP A 225 -0.44 -20.21 -0.78
N GLY A 226 0.79 -19.98 -1.25
CA GLY A 226 1.71 -18.95 -0.74
C GLY A 226 3.14 -19.19 -1.19
N ALA A 227 4.11 -18.60 -0.48
CA ALA A 227 5.52 -18.97 -0.59
C ALA A 227 5.77 -20.40 -0.08
N ALA A 228 6.87 -21.03 -0.50
CA ALA A 228 7.27 -22.34 0.02
C ALA A 228 7.49 -22.27 1.55
N ALA A 229 6.96 -23.24 2.30
CA ALA A 229 6.91 -23.16 3.77
C ALA A 229 8.29 -23.02 4.43
N ASN A 230 9.35 -23.57 3.82
CA ASN A 230 10.72 -23.46 4.32
C ASN A 230 11.41 -22.14 3.95
N THR A 231 10.77 -21.24 3.20
CA THR A 231 11.37 -19.96 2.77
C THR A 231 10.86 -18.77 3.57
N VAL A 232 10.09 -19.01 4.62
CA VAL A 232 9.51 -17.98 5.49
C VAL A 232 9.84 -18.32 6.95
N VAL A 233 10.38 -17.36 7.69
CA VAL A 233 10.62 -17.50 9.13
C VAL A 233 10.08 -16.27 9.85
N THR A 234 9.27 -16.49 10.87
CA THR A 234 8.70 -15.45 11.73
C THR A 234 9.30 -15.54 13.13
N VAL A 235 9.72 -14.40 13.67
CA VAL A 235 10.31 -14.27 15.00
C VAL A 235 9.52 -13.22 15.77
N LYS A 236 9.03 -13.59 16.96
CA LYS A 236 8.15 -12.72 17.75
C LYS A 236 8.83 -11.45 18.25
N ASP A 237 10.01 -11.61 18.83
CA ASP A 237 10.82 -10.55 19.40
C ASP A 237 12.25 -11.06 19.69
N ALA A 238 13.10 -10.20 20.25
CA ALA A 238 14.46 -10.53 20.63
C ALA A 238 14.59 -11.52 21.81
N THR A 239 13.49 -11.96 22.45
CA THR A 239 13.53 -13.00 23.49
C THR A 239 13.43 -14.41 22.92
N ALA A 240 13.16 -14.54 21.62
CA ALA A 240 13.06 -15.83 20.95
C ALA A 240 14.34 -16.67 21.06
N GLY A 241 14.16 -17.99 21.04
CA GLY A 241 15.25 -18.95 20.89
C GLY A 241 15.97 -18.79 19.55
N ALA A 242 17.06 -19.54 19.34
CA ALA A 242 17.79 -19.50 18.09
C ALA A 242 16.87 -19.91 16.91
N PRO A 243 16.64 -19.02 15.92
CA PRO A 243 15.78 -19.33 14.80
C PRO A 243 16.45 -20.31 13.85
N THR A 244 15.64 -21.04 13.08
CA THR A 244 16.14 -21.79 11.92
C THR A 244 16.53 -20.80 10.81
N ALA A 245 17.69 -21.00 10.19
CA ALA A 245 18.13 -20.18 9.07
C ALA A 245 17.22 -20.38 7.85
N LEU A 246 17.09 -19.33 7.02
CA LEU A 246 16.49 -19.46 5.71
C LEU A 246 17.38 -20.35 4.81
N PRO A 247 16.80 -21.16 3.92
CA PRO A 247 17.55 -22.07 3.07
C PRO A 247 18.41 -21.30 2.05
N ALA A 248 19.36 -21.99 1.42
CA ALA A 248 20.11 -21.41 0.30
C ALA A 248 19.17 -21.12 -0.90
N PRO A 249 19.34 -19.99 -1.60
CA PRO A 249 18.57 -19.67 -2.80
C PRO A 249 18.91 -20.62 -3.95
N THR A 250 17.91 -20.95 -4.77
CA THR A 250 18.09 -21.72 -6.02
C THR A 250 18.14 -20.81 -7.26
N ILE A 251 17.68 -19.58 -7.14
CA ILE A 251 17.68 -18.56 -8.20
C ILE A 251 18.55 -17.39 -7.74
N THR A 252 19.63 -17.11 -8.48
CA THR A 252 20.61 -16.06 -8.15
C THR A 252 20.91 -15.13 -9.33
N ASP A 253 20.47 -15.46 -10.53
CA ASP A 253 20.77 -14.85 -11.82
C ASP A 253 19.74 -13.77 -12.27
N SER A 254 18.69 -13.53 -11.48
CA SER A 254 17.44 -12.92 -11.96
C SER A 254 17.24 -11.42 -11.65
N LEU A 255 18.11 -10.77 -10.89
CA LEU A 255 17.76 -9.49 -10.24
C LEU A 255 17.97 -8.26 -11.13
N THR A 256 18.95 -8.29 -12.04
CA THR A 256 19.18 -7.23 -13.04
C THR A 256 18.43 -7.47 -14.36
N ALA A 257 17.68 -8.57 -14.47
CA ALA A 257 17.07 -8.98 -15.73
C ALA A 257 16.04 -7.97 -16.28
N PHE A 258 15.50 -7.11 -15.42
CA PHE A 258 14.54 -6.08 -15.79
C PHE A 258 15.17 -4.71 -16.10
N ASP A 259 16.48 -4.54 -15.88
CA ASP A 259 17.17 -3.25 -16.11
C ASP A 259 17.02 -2.74 -17.55
N PRO A 260 17.14 -3.57 -18.60
CA PRO A 260 16.93 -3.11 -19.98
C PRO A 260 15.49 -2.63 -20.22
N TRP A 261 14.51 -3.32 -19.63
CA TRP A 261 13.10 -2.94 -19.72
C TRP A 261 12.87 -1.58 -19.03
N VAL A 262 13.35 -1.41 -17.78
CA VAL A 262 13.26 -0.14 -17.04
C VAL A 262 13.90 1.01 -17.83
N ALA A 263 15.09 0.80 -18.40
CA ALA A 263 15.76 1.82 -19.20
C ALA A 263 14.95 2.22 -20.44
N SER A 264 14.34 1.25 -21.14
CA SER A 264 13.49 1.54 -22.31
C SER A 264 12.17 2.23 -21.92
N LEU A 265 11.56 1.82 -20.81
CA LEU A 265 10.35 2.46 -20.30
C LEU A 265 10.61 3.90 -19.86
N ASN A 266 11.74 4.19 -19.20
CA ASN A 266 12.09 5.56 -18.84
C ASN A 266 12.34 6.47 -20.05
N LYS A 267 12.81 5.94 -21.18
CA LYS A 267 12.84 6.70 -22.45
C LYS A 267 11.45 7.03 -22.97
N CYS A 268 10.52 6.06 -22.89
CA CYS A 268 9.11 6.30 -23.19
C CYS A 268 8.47 7.34 -22.26
N LEU A 269 8.72 7.26 -20.95
CA LEU A 269 8.12 8.17 -19.96
C LEU A 269 8.69 9.59 -20.01
N ALA A 270 9.88 9.78 -20.59
CA ALA A 270 10.42 11.11 -20.90
C ALA A 270 9.59 11.87 -21.95
N LEU A 271 8.76 11.17 -22.74
CA LEU A 271 7.80 11.79 -23.64
C LEU A 271 6.56 12.30 -22.86
N PRO A 272 5.93 13.41 -23.27
CA PRO A 272 4.61 13.80 -22.79
C PRO A 272 3.57 12.69 -23.04
N ALA A 273 2.57 12.53 -22.16
CA ALA A 273 1.58 11.44 -22.25
C ALA A 273 0.92 11.30 -23.64
N ALA A 274 0.53 12.42 -24.26
CA ALA A 274 -0.07 12.45 -25.60
C ALA A 274 0.86 11.97 -26.74
N GLN A 275 2.18 11.91 -26.50
CA GLN A 275 3.19 11.40 -27.44
C GLN A 275 3.58 9.95 -27.16
N ARG A 276 3.01 9.32 -26.13
CA ARG A 276 3.30 7.92 -25.77
C ARG A 276 2.35 6.94 -26.47
N VAL A 277 1.09 7.32 -26.62
CA VAL A 277 0.00 6.45 -27.06
C VAL A 277 -0.99 7.26 -27.90
N ASN A 278 -1.44 6.68 -29.03
CA ASN A 278 -2.56 7.21 -29.79
C ASN A 278 -3.88 6.65 -29.25
N VAL A 279 -4.92 7.47 -29.15
CA VAL A 279 -6.25 7.07 -28.68
C VAL A 279 -7.34 7.39 -29.71
N ASP A 280 -8.44 6.65 -29.70
CA ASP A 280 -9.62 6.96 -30.51
C ASP A 280 -10.52 8.03 -29.86
N ALA A 281 -11.65 8.35 -30.49
CA ALA A 281 -12.61 9.34 -29.99
C ALA A 281 -13.24 8.98 -28.64
N SER A 282 -13.19 7.70 -28.23
CA SER A 282 -13.65 7.22 -26.93
C SER A 282 -12.55 7.20 -25.86
N GLY A 283 -11.32 7.58 -26.23
CA GLY A 283 -10.14 7.50 -25.38
C GLY A 283 -9.51 6.10 -25.33
N ALA A 284 -9.91 5.16 -26.19
CA ALA A 284 -9.35 3.82 -26.19
C ALA A 284 -7.98 3.80 -26.92
N PRO A 285 -6.94 3.17 -26.35
CA PRO A 285 -5.63 3.06 -27.00
C PRO A 285 -5.68 2.32 -28.35
N THR A 286 -5.05 2.89 -29.37
CA THR A 286 -4.99 2.35 -30.74
C THR A 286 -3.57 2.03 -31.22
N ALA A 287 -2.54 2.70 -30.70
CA ALA A 287 -1.13 2.38 -30.98
C ALA A 287 -0.18 2.99 -29.94
N PHE A 288 0.99 2.36 -29.72
CA PHE A 288 2.12 3.01 -29.04
C PHE A 288 2.86 3.93 -30.01
N LEU A 289 3.44 5.02 -29.49
CA LEU A 289 4.13 6.05 -30.26
C LEU A 289 5.59 6.22 -29.78
N GLY A 290 6.43 6.82 -30.63
CA GLY A 290 7.79 7.22 -30.26
C GLY A 290 8.64 6.09 -29.66
N ASP A 291 9.28 6.36 -28.52
CA ASP A 291 10.08 5.37 -27.79
C ASP A 291 9.22 4.33 -27.07
N CYS A 292 7.94 4.60 -26.82
CA CYS A 292 7.00 3.63 -26.24
C CYS A 292 6.72 2.47 -27.20
N ALA A 293 6.76 2.70 -28.51
CA ALA A 293 6.65 1.65 -29.52
C ALA A 293 7.89 0.74 -29.61
N LYS A 294 8.99 1.10 -28.94
CA LYS A 294 10.28 0.39 -28.98
C LYS A 294 10.59 -0.36 -27.68
N ILE A 295 9.69 -0.33 -26.71
CA ILE A 295 9.90 -1.03 -25.43
C ILE A 295 10.01 -2.53 -25.70
N SER A 296 11.17 -3.09 -25.39
CA SER A 296 11.43 -4.53 -25.38
C SER A 296 11.25 -5.07 -23.97
N GLY A 297 10.80 -6.31 -23.82
CA GLY A 297 10.58 -6.94 -22.50
C GLY A 297 9.14 -7.32 -22.22
N PHE A 298 8.24 -7.19 -23.19
CA PHE A 298 6.92 -7.82 -23.17
C PHE A 298 6.89 -9.07 -24.04
N THR A 299 6.10 -10.07 -23.67
CA THR A 299 5.81 -11.18 -24.58
C THR A 299 4.81 -10.76 -25.65
N THR A 300 4.83 -11.44 -26.80
CA THR A 300 3.89 -11.19 -27.90
C THR A 300 2.45 -11.57 -27.55
N ASN A 301 2.26 -12.49 -26.60
CA ASN A 301 0.98 -12.95 -26.08
C ASN A 301 0.63 -12.31 -24.72
N TYR A 302 1.16 -11.13 -24.42
CA TYR A 302 0.86 -10.44 -23.17
C TYR A 302 -0.65 -10.32 -22.96
N LEU A 303 -1.11 -10.75 -21.79
CA LEU A 303 -2.50 -10.69 -21.38
C LEU A 303 -2.58 -10.45 -19.87
N ARG A 304 -3.25 -9.37 -19.46
CA ARG A 304 -3.49 -9.05 -18.06
C ARG A 304 -4.96 -8.80 -17.84
N ASN A 305 -5.59 -9.59 -16.96
CA ASN A 305 -7.02 -9.41 -16.62
C ASN A 305 -7.94 -9.40 -17.86
N GLY A 306 -7.58 -10.17 -18.89
CA GLY A 306 -8.27 -10.24 -20.18
C GLY A 306 -7.96 -9.09 -21.14
N TYR A 307 -7.15 -8.11 -20.73
CA TYR A 307 -6.70 -7.00 -21.57
C TYR A 307 -5.39 -7.33 -22.26
N THR A 308 -5.31 -7.02 -23.55
CA THR A 308 -4.07 -7.08 -24.34
C THR A 308 -3.06 -6.02 -23.88
N LEU A 309 -1.82 -6.11 -24.36
CA LEU A 309 -0.76 -5.15 -24.04
C LEU A 309 -1.18 -3.71 -24.31
N LEU A 310 -1.70 -3.43 -25.52
CA LEU A 310 -2.12 -2.09 -25.91
C LEU A 310 -3.30 -1.59 -25.06
N GLN A 311 -4.29 -2.44 -24.79
CA GLN A 311 -5.45 -2.04 -23.99
C GLN A 311 -5.05 -1.69 -22.55
N TYR A 312 -4.18 -2.49 -21.93
CA TYR A 312 -3.76 -2.24 -20.55
C TYR A 312 -2.69 -1.15 -20.47
N TRP A 313 -1.52 -1.39 -21.05
CA TRP A 313 -0.38 -0.48 -20.95
C TRP A 313 -0.56 0.80 -21.76
N GLY A 314 -1.31 0.78 -22.87
CA GLY A 314 -1.68 2.00 -23.57
C GLY A 314 -2.51 2.93 -22.68
N LYS A 315 -3.45 2.38 -21.92
CA LYS A 315 -4.23 3.16 -20.94
C LYS A 315 -3.35 3.66 -19.80
N GLN A 316 -2.46 2.81 -19.26
CA GLN A 316 -1.56 3.24 -18.19
C GLN A 316 -0.65 4.40 -18.64
N LEU A 317 -0.02 4.29 -19.81
CA LEU A 317 0.93 5.29 -20.31
C LEU A 317 0.27 6.62 -20.70
N HIS A 318 -1.01 6.59 -21.10
CA HIS A 318 -1.76 7.78 -21.51
C HIS A 318 -2.50 8.45 -20.34
N ASP A 319 -3.25 7.68 -19.55
CA ASP A 319 -4.22 8.23 -18.59
C ASP A 319 -3.72 8.23 -17.13
N VAL A 320 -2.81 7.32 -16.79
CA VAL A 320 -2.51 7.00 -15.38
C VAL A 320 -1.12 7.45 -14.96
N ILE A 321 -0.10 7.13 -15.77
CA ILE A 321 1.29 7.47 -15.47
C ILE A 321 1.52 8.93 -15.91
N PRO A 322 1.76 9.87 -14.98
CA PRO A 322 1.88 11.28 -15.31
C PRO A 322 3.16 11.58 -16.12
N ASP A 323 3.24 12.81 -16.63
CA ASP A 323 4.47 13.33 -17.21
C ASP A 323 5.62 13.35 -16.19
N ALA A 324 6.85 13.29 -16.68
CA ALA A 324 8.08 13.27 -15.87
C ALA A 324 8.13 12.13 -14.83
N ALA A 325 7.34 11.06 -15.04
CA ALA A 325 7.45 9.85 -14.25
C ALA A 325 8.76 9.12 -14.56
N VAL A 326 9.40 8.61 -13.51
CA VAL A 326 10.58 7.75 -13.59
C VAL A 326 10.24 6.45 -12.87
N VAL A 327 10.35 5.34 -13.60
CA VAL A 327 10.23 3.99 -13.05
C VAL A 327 11.56 3.61 -12.42
N THR A 328 11.49 3.13 -11.19
CA THR A 328 12.65 2.61 -10.45
C THR A 328 12.87 1.13 -10.80
N ARG A 329 14.01 0.58 -10.36
CA ARG A 329 14.24 -0.87 -10.42
C ARG A 329 13.06 -1.61 -9.76
N PRO A 330 12.52 -2.65 -10.40
CA PRO A 330 11.40 -3.38 -9.85
C PRO A 330 11.81 -4.31 -8.72
N GLU A 331 10.88 -4.57 -7.83
CA GLU A 331 11.00 -5.49 -6.72
C GLU A 331 10.40 -6.86 -7.10
N VAL A 332 11.19 -7.93 -6.97
CA VAL A 332 10.66 -9.28 -7.14
C VAL A 332 9.90 -9.68 -5.87
N LEU A 333 8.59 -9.90 -6.01
CA LEU A 333 7.72 -10.34 -4.93
C LEU A 333 7.73 -11.86 -4.77
N GLY A 334 8.02 -12.65 -5.78
CA GLY A 334 8.01 -14.11 -5.63
C GLY A 334 8.28 -14.82 -6.94
N PHE A 335 8.98 -15.95 -6.89
CA PHE A 335 9.07 -16.86 -8.02
C PHE A 335 8.08 -18.02 -7.88
N PHE A 336 7.50 -18.42 -9.00
CA PHE A 336 6.56 -19.52 -9.09
C PHE A 336 6.87 -20.37 -10.30
N LYS A 337 6.53 -21.66 -10.24
CA LYS A 337 6.48 -22.51 -11.42
C LYS A 337 5.16 -22.33 -12.16
N THR A 338 5.18 -22.41 -13.48
CA THR A 338 3.99 -22.70 -14.30
C THR A 338 3.63 -24.18 -14.16
N ASP A 339 2.47 -24.59 -14.69
CA ASP A 339 2.12 -26.01 -14.81
C ASP A 339 3.07 -26.77 -15.75
N SER A 340 3.73 -26.07 -16.69
CA SER A 340 4.79 -26.61 -17.56
C SER A 340 6.16 -26.71 -16.88
N GLY A 341 6.33 -26.14 -15.67
CA GLY A 341 7.60 -26.15 -14.92
C GLY A 341 8.53 -24.97 -15.19
N ASP A 342 8.13 -24.02 -16.03
CA ASP A 342 8.87 -22.79 -16.31
C ASP A 342 8.83 -21.84 -15.12
N ASP A 343 9.85 -21.00 -14.95
CA ASP A 343 9.86 -19.98 -13.90
C ASP A 343 9.04 -18.75 -14.32
N THR A 344 8.20 -18.30 -13.40
CA THR A 344 7.48 -17.03 -13.44
C THR A 344 7.85 -16.21 -12.22
N ALA A 345 7.79 -14.89 -12.36
CA ALA A 345 8.05 -13.95 -11.28
C ALA A 345 6.87 -13.00 -11.14
N LEU A 346 6.45 -12.77 -9.90
CA LEU A 346 5.59 -11.65 -9.57
C LEU A 346 6.48 -10.46 -9.26
N VAL A 347 6.31 -9.37 -10.01
CA VAL A 347 7.25 -8.24 -10.02
C VAL A 347 6.48 -6.96 -9.77
N ARG A 348 6.88 -6.19 -8.76
CA ARG A 348 6.34 -4.85 -8.50
C ARG A 348 7.24 -3.81 -9.12
N PHE A 349 6.70 -2.96 -9.97
CA PHE A 349 7.38 -1.74 -10.39
C PHE A 349 6.69 -0.53 -9.77
N THR A 350 7.51 0.46 -9.42
CA THR A 350 7.07 1.74 -8.87
C THR A 350 7.55 2.85 -9.77
N TYR A 351 6.72 3.88 -9.94
CA TYR A 351 7.11 5.11 -10.62
C TYR A 351 6.93 6.30 -9.68
N ASN A 352 7.85 7.26 -9.77
CA ASN A 352 7.78 8.52 -9.05
C ASN A 352 7.66 9.66 -10.06
N SER A 353 6.81 10.64 -9.80
CA SER A 353 6.70 11.90 -10.56
C SER A 353 6.42 13.06 -9.60
N PRO A 354 6.76 14.30 -9.97
CA PRO A 354 6.30 15.49 -9.24
C PRO A 354 4.77 15.57 -9.07
N LYS A 355 4.00 14.89 -9.95
CA LYS A 355 2.53 14.84 -9.91
C LYS A 355 1.97 13.61 -9.19
N GLY A 356 2.77 12.83 -8.47
CA GLY A 356 2.30 11.57 -7.88
C GLY A 356 3.17 10.39 -8.24
N GLY A 357 3.16 9.38 -7.39
CA GLY A 357 3.72 8.07 -7.73
C GLY A 357 2.63 7.02 -7.82
N GLY A 358 3.01 5.84 -8.28
CA GLY A 358 2.15 4.68 -8.28
C GLY A 358 2.95 3.39 -8.38
N SER A 359 2.26 2.28 -8.17
CA SER A 359 2.84 0.96 -8.20
C SER A 359 1.95 0.00 -8.97
N TYR A 360 2.59 -0.97 -9.62
CA TYR A 360 1.89 -2.03 -10.33
C TYR A 360 2.62 -3.33 -10.11
N VAL A 361 1.84 -4.41 -10.08
CA VAL A 361 2.37 -5.76 -9.97
C VAL A 361 2.12 -6.50 -11.26
N GLU A 362 3.17 -6.97 -11.93
CA GLU A 362 3.12 -7.76 -13.16
C GLU A 362 3.59 -9.19 -12.94
N THR A 363 3.26 -10.03 -13.92
CA THR A 363 3.83 -11.38 -14.04
C THR A 363 4.83 -11.39 -15.17
N ALA A 364 6.05 -11.84 -14.87
CA ALA A 364 7.10 -12.11 -15.83
C ALA A 364 7.28 -13.62 -15.98
N HIS A 365 7.69 -14.06 -17.16
CA HIS A 365 7.98 -15.45 -17.47
C HIS A 365 9.38 -15.56 -18.06
N LYS A 366 10.12 -16.59 -17.62
CA LYS A 366 11.46 -16.87 -18.12
C LYS A 366 11.35 -17.77 -19.36
N THR A 367 11.49 -17.18 -20.54
CA THR A 367 11.51 -17.91 -21.82
C THR A 367 12.88 -17.76 -22.48
N ALA A 368 13.49 -18.87 -22.92
CA ALA A 368 14.79 -18.89 -23.60
C ALA A 368 15.90 -18.11 -22.85
N GLY A 369 15.87 -18.16 -21.51
CA GLY A 369 16.83 -17.47 -20.64
C GLY A 369 16.55 -15.99 -20.38
N LEU A 370 15.49 -15.41 -20.98
CA LEU A 370 15.10 -14.01 -20.80
C LEU A 370 13.83 -13.89 -19.97
N TRP A 371 13.81 -12.91 -19.05
CA TRP A 371 12.61 -12.53 -18.33
C TRP A 371 11.81 -11.53 -19.15
N LEU A 372 10.58 -11.90 -19.50
CA LEU A 372 9.65 -11.06 -20.25
C LEU A 372 8.34 -10.90 -19.46
N LEU A 373 7.81 -9.68 -19.42
CA LEU A 373 6.49 -9.40 -18.87
C LEU A 373 5.42 -10.01 -19.76
N GLU A 374 4.61 -10.89 -19.22
CA GLU A 374 3.52 -11.57 -19.94
C GLU A 374 2.13 -11.19 -19.40
N GLY A 375 2.06 -10.53 -18.25
CA GLY A 375 0.79 -10.31 -17.56
C GLY A 375 0.26 -11.61 -16.94
N ASN A 376 -0.78 -11.51 -16.14
CA ASN A 376 -1.27 -12.65 -15.35
C ASN A 376 -2.04 -13.73 -16.15
N GLN A 377 -2.13 -13.60 -17.48
CA GLN A 377 -2.78 -14.52 -18.42
C GLN A 377 -4.26 -14.84 -18.09
N ARG A 378 -4.92 -14.02 -17.26
CA ARG A 378 -6.33 -14.20 -16.90
C ARG A 378 -7.24 -13.74 -18.03
N LYS A 379 -8.44 -14.31 -18.09
CA LYS A 379 -9.52 -13.89 -19.02
C LYS A 379 -10.43 -12.81 -18.47
N TYR A 380 -10.40 -12.58 -17.16
CA TYR A 380 -11.32 -11.72 -16.43
C TYR A 380 -10.57 -10.68 -15.62
N ASP A 381 -11.17 -9.51 -15.47
CA ASP A 381 -10.68 -8.46 -14.60
C ASP A 381 -11.16 -8.69 -13.17
N ALA A 382 -10.26 -9.24 -12.35
CA ALA A 382 -10.54 -9.63 -10.98
C ALA A 382 -9.31 -9.44 -10.09
N GLY A 383 -9.56 -9.20 -8.81
CA GLY A 383 -8.54 -8.85 -7.82
C GLY A 383 -8.91 -9.27 -6.42
N VAL A 384 -7.89 -9.41 -5.58
CA VAL A 384 -8.03 -9.60 -4.12
C VAL A 384 -7.14 -8.58 -3.45
N ILE A 385 -7.74 -7.76 -2.58
CA ILE A 385 -7.05 -6.68 -1.87
C ILE A 385 -7.25 -6.88 -0.37
N MET A 386 -6.15 -6.92 0.38
CA MET A 386 -6.20 -6.84 1.83
C MET A 386 -6.36 -5.38 2.25
N ARG A 387 -7.31 -5.13 3.15
CA ARG A 387 -7.62 -3.79 3.62
C ARG A 387 -7.79 -3.73 5.13
N MET A 388 -7.09 -2.79 5.75
CA MET A 388 -7.37 -2.37 7.12
C MET A 388 -8.31 -1.16 7.10
N VAL A 389 -9.30 -1.17 7.97
CA VAL A 389 -10.25 -0.06 8.11
C VAL A 389 -10.26 0.44 9.54
N ARG A 390 -10.05 1.74 9.72
CA ARG A 390 -10.27 2.47 10.97
C ARG A 390 -11.54 3.29 10.84
N ALA A 391 -12.61 2.87 11.50
CA ALA A 391 -13.90 3.52 11.49
C ALA A 391 -14.12 4.29 12.80
N THR A 392 -14.41 5.58 12.68
CA THR A 392 -14.80 6.47 13.76
C THR A 392 -16.28 6.80 13.61
N ASP A 393 -17.01 6.63 14.69
CA ASP A 393 -18.44 6.89 14.76
C ASP A 393 -18.68 8.30 15.34
N ALA A 394 -19.12 9.19 14.46
CA ALA A 394 -19.44 10.59 14.75
C ALA A 394 -20.94 10.81 15.00
N SER A 395 -21.70 9.74 15.23
CA SER A 395 -23.15 9.83 15.46
C SER A 395 -23.46 10.69 16.69
N THR A 396 -24.48 11.54 16.58
CA THR A 396 -24.92 12.41 17.68
C THR A 396 -25.36 11.61 18.91
N ASN A 397 -26.02 10.47 18.70
CA ASN A 397 -26.53 9.61 19.76
C ASN A 397 -25.68 8.33 19.87
N PRO A 398 -25.46 7.80 21.08
CA PRO A 398 -24.81 6.50 21.26
C PRO A 398 -25.69 5.38 20.68
N TYR A 399 -25.09 4.22 20.48
CA TYR A 399 -25.84 3.04 20.08
C TYR A 399 -26.58 2.42 21.26
N ILE A 400 -27.81 2.00 20.99
CA ILE A 400 -28.64 1.21 21.89
C ILE A 400 -29.04 -0.05 21.12
N PRO A 401 -28.49 -1.22 21.48
CA PRO A 401 -28.86 -2.48 20.85
C PRO A 401 -30.36 -2.75 21.02
N PRO A 402 -31.07 -3.16 19.95
CA PRO A 402 -32.49 -3.53 20.05
C PRO A 402 -32.69 -4.92 20.67
N THR A 403 -31.65 -5.77 20.66
CA THR A 403 -31.69 -7.17 21.11
C THR A 403 -30.35 -7.58 21.74
N GLY A 404 -30.28 -8.76 22.33
CA GLY A 404 -29.05 -9.31 22.91
C GLY A 404 -28.79 -8.90 24.37
N PRO A 405 -27.60 -9.22 24.92
CA PRO A 405 -27.27 -9.02 26.34
C PRO A 405 -27.33 -7.55 26.82
N ASP A 406 -27.13 -6.62 25.89
CA ASP A 406 -27.14 -5.18 26.12
C ASP A 406 -28.37 -4.47 25.56
N ALA A 407 -29.44 -5.22 25.26
CA ALA A 407 -30.68 -4.67 24.76
C ALA A 407 -31.19 -3.51 25.65
N GLY A 408 -31.51 -2.39 25.02
CA GLY A 408 -32.01 -1.19 25.70
C GLY A 408 -30.96 -0.39 26.50
N LYS A 409 -29.70 -0.84 26.56
CA LYS A 409 -28.61 -0.12 27.22
C LYS A 409 -27.83 0.71 26.21
N SER A 410 -27.41 1.91 26.61
CA SER A 410 -26.43 2.67 25.83
C SER A 410 -25.06 1.99 25.91
N VAL A 411 -24.56 1.51 24.77
CA VAL A 411 -23.24 0.85 24.67
C VAL A 411 -22.16 1.77 24.07
N GLY A 412 -22.46 3.06 23.91
CA GLY A 412 -21.52 4.05 23.40
C GLY A 412 -21.41 4.07 21.87
N TRP A 413 -20.19 4.31 21.36
CA TRP A 413 -19.94 4.52 19.92
C TRP A 413 -19.13 3.38 19.31
N PHE A 414 -19.43 3.03 18.06
CA PHE A 414 -18.74 1.96 17.33
C PHE A 414 -17.48 2.46 16.64
N ASN A 415 -16.53 2.93 17.43
CA ASN A 415 -15.18 3.14 16.93
C ASN A 415 -14.51 1.77 16.78
N ALA A 416 -14.09 1.42 15.57
CA ALA A 416 -13.67 0.06 15.24
C ALA A 416 -12.46 0.02 14.31
N LEU A 417 -11.58 -0.93 14.57
CA LEU A 417 -10.59 -1.41 13.63
C LEU A 417 -11.10 -2.70 13.01
N SER A 418 -10.89 -2.90 11.72
CA SER A 418 -11.25 -4.15 11.06
C SER A 418 -10.27 -4.55 9.97
N SER A 419 -10.08 -5.86 9.83
CA SER A 419 -9.30 -6.49 8.77
C SER A 419 -10.25 -7.09 7.74
N ARG A 420 -10.06 -6.76 6.46
CA ARG A 420 -11.00 -7.10 5.39
C ARG A 420 -10.29 -7.62 4.15
N ILE A 421 -10.91 -8.59 3.50
CA ILE A 421 -10.59 -9.02 2.14
C ILE A 421 -11.59 -8.37 1.20
N HIS A 422 -11.13 -7.55 0.27
CA HIS A 422 -11.94 -7.05 -0.84
C HIS A 422 -11.77 -7.98 -2.04
N LEU A 423 -12.89 -8.47 -2.55
CA LEU A 423 -12.98 -9.40 -3.67
C LEU A 423 -13.56 -8.62 -4.86
N GLN A 424 -12.74 -8.38 -5.87
CA GLN A 424 -13.13 -7.61 -7.05
C GLN A 424 -13.35 -8.54 -8.23
N PHE A 425 -14.46 -8.34 -8.94
CA PHE A 425 -14.71 -8.93 -10.24
C PHE A 425 -15.46 -7.92 -11.09
N ASN A 426 -14.79 -7.36 -12.09
CA ASN A 426 -15.34 -6.33 -12.97
C ASN A 426 -16.24 -6.96 -14.04
N GLN A 427 -17.54 -6.89 -13.80
CA GLN A 427 -18.57 -7.43 -14.69
C GLN A 427 -18.71 -6.66 -16.02
N ALA A 428 -18.15 -5.45 -16.12
CA ALA A 428 -18.07 -4.65 -17.35
C ALA A 428 -16.75 -4.87 -18.09
N GLY A 429 -15.79 -5.55 -17.47
CA GLY A 429 -14.49 -5.86 -18.05
C GLY A 429 -14.53 -7.02 -19.05
N PRO A 430 -13.36 -7.39 -19.61
CA PRO A 430 -13.20 -8.49 -20.55
C PRO A 430 -13.92 -9.76 -20.08
N ASN A 431 -14.73 -10.32 -20.97
CA ASN A 431 -15.52 -11.55 -20.74
C ASN A 431 -16.55 -11.49 -19.58
N GLY A 432 -16.74 -10.34 -18.92
CA GLY A 432 -17.60 -10.19 -17.74
C GLY A 432 -19.10 -10.07 -18.04
N ALA A 433 -19.48 -9.65 -19.25
CA ALA A 433 -20.87 -9.36 -19.59
C ALA A 433 -21.83 -10.55 -19.41
N SER A 434 -21.37 -11.78 -19.68
CA SER A 434 -22.17 -13.01 -19.53
C SER A 434 -22.14 -13.64 -18.13
N VAL A 435 -21.33 -13.07 -17.23
CA VAL A 435 -21.16 -13.57 -15.87
C VAL A 435 -22.26 -13.00 -14.99
N TYR A 436 -22.98 -13.87 -14.28
CA TYR A 436 -24.03 -13.47 -13.34
C TYR A 436 -23.60 -13.61 -11.88
N ALA A 437 -22.65 -14.52 -11.62
CA ALA A 437 -22.07 -14.74 -10.29
C ALA A 437 -20.65 -15.30 -10.37
N VAL A 438 -19.89 -15.10 -9.30
CA VAL A 438 -18.62 -15.78 -9.04
C VAL A 438 -18.59 -16.31 -7.62
N ARG A 439 -17.94 -17.44 -7.40
CA ARG A 439 -17.66 -17.98 -6.06
C ARG A 439 -16.17 -17.97 -5.81
N VAL A 440 -15.76 -17.38 -4.70
CA VAL A 440 -14.34 -17.21 -4.34
C VAL A 440 -14.01 -18.07 -3.14
N LYS A 441 -12.97 -18.90 -3.28
CA LYS A 441 -12.43 -19.76 -2.23
C LYS A 441 -10.98 -19.41 -1.96
N GLY A 442 -10.52 -19.57 -0.73
CA GLY A 442 -9.12 -19.34 -0.36
C GLY A 442 -8.95 -19.11 1.14
N PRO A 443 -7.70 -18.96 1.61
CA PRO A 443 -7.40 -18.77 3.03
C PRO A 443 -8.18 -17.60 3.65
N GLY A 444 -8.78 -17.85 4.82
CA GLY A 444 -9.58 -16.88 5.57
C GLY A 444 -11.02 -16.68 5.09
N LEU A 445 -11.43 -17.30 3.98
CA LEU A 445 -12.83 -17.34 3.55
C LEU A 445 -13.52 -18.61 4.10
N PRO A 446 -14.86 -18.62 4.19
CA PRO A 446 -15.60 -19.85 4.45
C PRO A 446 -15.23 -20.96 3.47
N ALA A 447 -15.19 -22.22 3.92
CA ALA A 447 -14.75 -23.35 3.10
C ALA A 447 -15.56 -23.53 1.81
N ALA A 448 -16.86 -23.23 1.86
CA ALA A 448 -17.74 -23.26 0.69
C ALA A 448 -17.51 -22.07 -0.27
N GLY A 449 -16.86 -21.00 0.20
CA GLY A 449 -16.54 -19.78 -0.53
C GLY A 449 -17.57 -18.65 -0.35
N ILE A 450 -17.15 -17.44 -0.72
CA ILE A 450 -18.03 -16.26 -0.80
C ILE A 450 -18.57 -16.15 -2.22
N VAL A 451 -19.87 -15.95 -2.38
CA VAL A 451 -20.48 -15.70 -3.69
C VAL A 451 -20.73 -14.21 -3.88
N LEU A 452 -20.25 -13.68 -5.00
CA LEU A 452 -20.59 -12.36 -5.51
C LEU A 452 -21.50 -12.50 -6.72
N ALA A 453 -22.49 -11.63 -6.87
CA ALA A 453 -23.43 -11.59 -7.97
C ALA A 453 -23.77 -10.14 -8.36
N ARG A 454 -24.45 -9.97 -9.49
CA ARG A 454 -24.89 -8.64 -9.94
C ARG A 454 -25.87 -8.03 -8.94
N SER A 455 -25.74 -6.72 -8.74
CA SER A 455 -26.51 -6.01 -7.73
C SER A 455 -27.46 -4.98 -8.32
N SER A 456 -28.63 -4.84 -7.72
CA SER A 456 -29.58 -3.77 -8.01
C SER A 456 -29.17 -2.44 -7.37
N ALA A 457 -28.22 -2.44 -6.45
CA ALA A 457 -27.75 -1.23 -5.78
C ALA A 457 -26.94 -0.33 -6.72
N CYS A 458 -27.05 0.99 -6.52
CA CYS A 458 -26.26 1.98 -7.26
C CYS A 458 -24.77 1.88 -6.89
N GLY A 459 -23.91 2.31 -7.81
CA GLY A 459 -22.45 2.28 -7.64
C GLY A 459 -21.85 0.88 -7.75
N THR A 460 -22.56 -0.08 -8.34
CA THR A 460 -22.12 -1.48 -8.49
C THR A 460 -21.86 -1.88 -9.94
N SER A 461 -21.90 -0.94 -10.90
CA SER A 461 -21.70 -1.26 -12.33
C SER A 461 -20.34 -1.87 -12.65
N GLU A 462 -19.32 -1.60 -11.83
CA GLU A 462 -17.93 -2.01 -12.06
C GLU A 462 -17.51 -3.23 -11.24
N TYR A 463 -18.41 -3.83 -10.44
CA TYR A 463 -18.08 -5.03 -9.67
C TYR A 463 -19.30 -5.89 -9.33
N LEU A 464 -19.09 -7.19 -9.14
CA LEU A 464 -20.07 -8.07 -8.50
C LEU A 464 -20.10 -7.83 -6.98
N ALA A 465 -21.29 -7.78 -6.40
CA ALA A 465 -21.49 -7.57 -4.97
C ALA A 465 -21.86 -8.86 -4.24
N THR A 466 -21.61 -8.90 -2.95
CA THR A 466 -21.88 -10.03 -2.05
C THR A 466 -23.32 -10.51 -2.15
N TYR A 467 -23.48 -11.83 -2.26
CA TYR A 467 -24.75 -12.52 -2.31
C TYR A 467 -24.89 -13.50 -1.14
N SER A 468 -23.88 -14.36 -0.95
CA SER A 468 -23.86 -15.37 0.11
C SER A 468 -22.45 -15.64 0.64
N ASN A 469 -22.36 -16.12 1.88
CA ASN A 469 -21.13 -16.55 2.54
C ASN A 469 -21.04 -18.07 2.74
N ASP A 470 -22.02 -18.82 2.25
CA ASP A 470 -22.17 -20.28 2.39
C ASP A 470 -21.92 -21.03 1.07
N GLY A 471 -21.45 -20.32 0.03
CA GLY A 471 -21.20 -20.87 -1.29
C GLY A 471 -22.45 -21.05 -2.18
N THR A 472 -23.64 -20.68 -1.71
CA THR A 472 -24.89 -20.76 -2.48
C THR A 472 -24.88 -19.76 -3.63
N VAL A 473 -25.00 -20.25 -4.85
CA VAL A 473 -25.07 -19.43 -6.07
C VAL A 473 -26.53 -19.08 -6.39
N PRO A 474 -26.84 -17.87 -6.89
CA PRO A 474 -28.18 -17.56 -7.40
C PRO A 474 -28.61 -18.53 -8.49
N THR A 475 -29.93 -18.70 -8.67
CA THR A 475 -30.47 -19.48 -9.78
C THR A 475 -29.90 -19.00 -11.12
N ALA A 476 -29.38 -19.93 -11.92
CA ALA A 476 -28.84 -19.63 -13.25
C ALA A 476 -29.91 -18.93 -14.11
N PRO A 477 -29.57 -17.79 -14.75
CA PRO A 477 -30.40 -17.21 -15.80
C PRO A 477 -30.52 -18.18 -16.98
N THR A 478 -31.60 -18.08 -17.77
CA THR A 478 -31.75 -18.85 -19.01
C THR A 478 -30.61 -18.57 -19.99
N ALA A 479 -30.16 -19.59 -20.72
CA ALA A 479 -29.15 -19.41 -21.76
C ALA A 479 -29.59 -18.34 -22.79
N GLY A 480 -28.65 -17.49 -23.23
CA GLY A 480 -28.93 -16.41 -24.19
C GLY A 480 -29.54 -15.14 -23.58
N THR A 481 -29.69 -15.06 -22.25
CA THR A 481 -30.11 -13.84 -21.55
C THR A 481 -29.19 -12.66 -21.91
N THR A 482 -29.78 -11.55 -22.37
CA THR A 482 -29.05 -10.32 -22.75
C THR A 482 -28.97 -9.30 -21.61
N VAL A 483 -29.94 -9.31 -20.69
CA VAL A 483 -29.97 -8.48 -19.48
C VAL A 483 -29.90 -9.40 -18.27
N MET A 484 -28.76 -9.41 -17.59
CA MET A 484 -28.54 -10.33 -16.47
C MET A 484 -29.45 -9.96 -15.29
N PRO A 485 -29.96 -10.94 -14.53
CA PRO A 485 -30.71 -10.65 -13.30
C PRO A 485 -29.79 -9.99 -12.25
N LEU A 486 -30.41 -9.25 -11.33
CA LEU A 486 -29.75 -8.55 -10.23
C LEU A 486 -30.14 -9.19 -8.89
N PRO A 487 -29.64 -10.41 -8.58
CA PRO A 487 -30.09 -11.17 -7.41
C PRO A 487 -29.58 -10.63 -6.07
N SER A 488 -28.62 -9.70 -6.07
CA SER A 488 -28.15 -9.02 -4.86
C SER A 488 -28.68 -7.60 -4.75
N THR A 489 -28.88 -7.12 -3.52
CA THR A 489 -29.13 -5.70 -3.21
C THR A 489 -27.94 -5.07 -2.47
N SER A 490 -26.83 -5.79 -2.34
CA SER A 490 -25.64 -5.36 -1.60
C SER A 490 -24.80 -4.37 -2.41
N THR A 491 -24.17 -3.42 -1.73
CA THR A 491 -23.09 -2.57 -2.27
C THR A 491 -21.71 -3.09 -1.89
N SER A 492 -21.63 -4.20 -1.15
CA SER A 492 -20.39 -4.68 -0.57
C SER A 492 -19.76 -5.76 -1.43
N ASN A 493 -18.45 -5.70 -1.64
CA ASN A 493 -17.64 -6.74 -2.28
C ASN A 493 -16.52 -7.24 -1.35
N ARG A 494 -16.75 -7.18 -0.03
CA ARG A 494 -15.72 -7.48 0.98
C ARG A 494 -16.18 -8.55 1.97
N TYR A 495 -15.22 -9.20 2.59
CA TYR A 495 -15.41 -10.09 3.74
C TYR A 495 -14.53 -9.63 4.90
N THR A 496 -15.12 -9.46 6.08
CA THR A 496 -14.42 -8.97 7.28
C THR A 496 -13.90 -10.15 8.08
N LEU A 497 -12.58 -10.22 8.23
CA LEU A 497 -11.86 -11.30 8.92
C LEU A 497 -11.97 -11.16 10.44
N GLY A 498 -11.94 -9.92 10.93
CA GLY A 498 -12.05 -9.63 12.35
C GLY A 498 -12.25 -8.14 12.62
N VAL A 499 -12.70 -7.83 13.82
CA VAL A 499 -12.96 -6.48 14.31
C VAL A 499 -12.42 -6.31 15.73
N ALA A 500 -12.00 -5.10 16.07
CA ALA A 500 -11.55 -4.74 17.42
C ALA A 500 -12.06 -3.33 17.76
N PRO A 501 -12.50 -3.07 19.01
CA PRO A 501 -12.91 -1.74 19.44
C PRO A 501 -11.70 -0.79 19.51
N ILE A 502 -11.93 0.50 19.31
CA ILE A 502 -10.93 1.55 19.52
C ILE A 502 -11.19 2.23 20.87
N GLY A 503 -10.20 2.14 21.76
CA GLY A 503 -10.28 2.72 23.10
C GLY A 503 -11.45 2.16 23.92
N ASN A 504 -11.95 2.98 24.85
CA ASN A 504 -13.01 2.58 25.80
C ASN A 504 -14.36 3.20 25.47
N GLY A 505 -14.55 3.68 24.22
CA GLY A 505 -15.77 4.38 23.79
C GLY A 505 -16.99 3.47 23.64
N TYR A 506 -16.77 2.16 23.50
CA TYR A 506 -17.81 1.14 23.56
C TYR A 506 -17.79 0.49 24.94
N THR A 507 -18.95 0.40 25.58
CA THR A 507 -19.11 -0.10 26.96
C THR A 507 -19.96 -1.37 27.06
N GLY A 508 -20.44 -1.88 25.92
CA GLY A 508 -21.20 -3.14 25.87
C GLY A 508 -20.34 -4.36 26.19
N SER A 509 -21.02 -5.46 26.47
CA SER A 509 -20.43 -6.75 26.86
C SER A 509 -19.94 -7.59 25.67
N ASP A 510 -20.40 -7.31 24.45
CA ASP A 510 -20.13 -8.13 23.27
C ASP A 510 -20.05 -7.30 21.97
N PHE A 511 -18.96 -6.52 21.86
CA PHE A 511 -18.68 -5.65 20.71
C PHE A 511 -18.70 -6.39 19.37
N TYR A 512 -18.11 -7.59 19.33
CA TYR A 512 -17.92 -8.34 18.10
C TYR A 512 -19.25 -8.71 17.46
N ASN A 513 -20.14 -9.34 18.22
CA ASN A 513 -21.43 -9.77 17.67
C ASN A 513 -22.38 -8.60 17.44
N GLU A 514 -22.23 -7.51 18.19
CA GLU A 514 -23.00 -6.30 17.92
C GLU A 514 -22.58 -5.64 16.60
N TRP A 515 -21.27 -5.53 16.35
CA TRP A 515 -20.76 -5.04 15.06
C TRP A 515 -21.17 -5.94 13.90
N ARG A 516 -21.12 -7.26 14.11
CA ARG A 516 -21.55 -8.28 13.13
C ARG A 516 -23.06 -8.24 12.86
N GLY A 517 -23.83 -7.70 13.78
CA GLY A 517 -25.29 -7.70 13.77
C GLY A 517 -25.90 -8.92 14.44
N ARG A 518 -27.11 -8.73 14.99
CA ARG A 518 -27.89 -9.74 15.71
C ARG A 518 -29.21 -10.06 15.00
N ASN A 519 -29.70 -11.27 15.22
CA ASN A 519 -31.05 -11.67 14.87
C ASN A 519 -32.07 -11.07 15.86
N SER A 520 -33.37 -11.21 15.58
CA SER A 520 -34.44 -10.72 16.45
C SER A 520 -34.49 -11.37 17.83
N ASP A 521 -33.93 -12.58 17.97
CA ASP A 521 -33.79 -13.30 19.25
C ASP A 521 -32.53 -12.88 20.04
N GLY A 522 -31.74 -11.93 19.54
CA GLY A 522 -30.50 -11.48 20.16
C GLY A 522 -29.27 -12.36 19.88
N SER A 523 -29.43 -13.47 19.17
CA SER A 523 -28.30 -14.31 18.74
C SER A 523 -27.46 -13.62 17.66
N PRO A 524 -26.15 -13.94 17.54
CA PRO A 524 -25.32 -13.41 16.45
C PRO A 524 -25.89 -13.79 15.07
N SER A 525 -25.94 -12.82 14.14
CA SER A 525 -26.63 -13.01 12.87
C SER A 525 -26.02 -14.10 11.99
N THR A 526 -26.72 -15.21 11.78
CA THR A 526 -26.28 -16.28 10.86
C THR A 526 -26.74 -16.05 9.42
N SER A 527 -27.20 -14.84 9.09
CA SER A 527 -27.62 -14.48 7.74
C SER A 527 -26.53 -14.83 6.73
N ARG A 528 -26.92 -15.53 5.66
CA ARG A 528 -26.01 -15.86 4.55
C ARG A 528 -25.43 -14.61 3.88
N SER A 529 -26.10 -13.46 4.01
CA SER A 529 -25.62 -12.17 3.48
C SER A 529 -24.72 -11.42 4.48
N ASN A 530 -24.44 -11.99 5.66
CA ASN A 530 -23.51 -11.41 6.62
C ASN A 530 -22.06 -11.61 6.16
N MET A 531 -21.35 -10.50 5.99
CA MET A 531 -19.98 -10.48 5.46
C MET A 531 -18.93 -10.25 6.55
N VAL A 532 -19.25 -10.62 7.79
CA VAL A 532 -18.31 -10.65 8.91
C VAL A 532 -18.18 -12.09 9.38
N ALA A 533 -16.95 -12.55 9.53
CA ALA A 533 -16.66 -13.87 10.06
C ALA A 533 -17.39 -14.11 11.39
N PRO A 534 -17.80 -15.35 11.70
CA PRO A 534 -18.29 -15.68 13.04
C PRO A 534 -17.20 -15.46 14.10
N ALA A 535 -17.60 -15.17 15.33
CA ALA A 535 -16.67 -15.03 16.46
C ALA A 535 -15.84 -16.32 16.64
N PRO A 536 -14.55 -16.23 17.01
CA PRO A 536 -13.78 -15.02 17.38
C PRO A 536 -13.25 -14.21 16.18
N GLY A 537 -13.62 -14.57 14.96
CA GLY A 537 -13.00 -14.09 13.72
C GLY A 537 -11.98 -15.08 13.18
N VAL A 538 -11.36 -14.70 12.06
CA VAL A 538 -10.35 -15.50 11.37
C VAL A 538 -8.99 -15.26 12.01
N ASP A 539 -8.25 -16.33 12.27
CA ASP A 539 -6.82 -16.23 12.56
C ASP A 539 -6.07 -15.82 11.28
N VAL A 540 -5.78 -14.52 11.19
CA VAL A 540 -5.04 -13.93 10.07
C VAL A 540 -3.59 -14.41 10.00
N ALA A 541 -3.03 -15.01 11.06
CA ALA A 541 -1.69 -15.59 11.01
C ALA A 541 -1.63 -16.82 10.08
N ALA A 542 -2.75 -17.54 9.96
CA ALA A 542 -2.89 -18.70 9.08
C ALA A 542 -3.05 -18.34 7.59
N ILE A 543 -3.19 -17.04 7.26
CA ILE A 543 -3.25 -16.57 5.88
C ILE A 543 -1.82 -16.20 5.45
N PRO A 544 -1.19 -16.95 4.53
CA PRO A 544 0.18 -16.66 4.10
C PRO A 544 0.25 -15.42 3.19
N LEU A 545 1.43 -14.81 3.10
CA LEU A 545 1.73 -13.85 2.05
C LEU A 545 1.66 -14.54 0.67
N LEU A 546 1.18 -13.84 -0.37
CA LEU A 546 0.93 -14.41 -1.70
C LEU A 546 -0.15 -15.52 -1.69
N ALA A 547 -1.05 -15.48 -0.70
CA ALA A 547 -2.21 -16.37 -0.59
C ALA A 547 -3.00 -16.42 -1.89
N ARG A 548 -3.39 -17.63 -2.26
CA ARG A 548 -4.09 -17.94 -3.52
C ARG A 548 -5.60 -18.01 -3.27
N TYR A 549 -6.35 -17.31 -4.11
CA TYR A 549 -7.81 -17.28 -4.10
C TYR A 549 -8.34 -17.74 -5.45
N VAL A 550 -9.16 -18.79 -5.43
CA VAL A 550 -9.74 -19.41 -6.63
C VAL A 550 -11.11 -18.81 -6.89
N PHE A 551 -11.30 -18.29 -8.10
CA PHE A 551 -12.57 -17.79 -8.61
C PHE A 551 -13.20 -18.84 -9.51
N GLU A 552 -14.39 -19.29 -9.15
CA GLU A 552 -15.28 -20.09 -9.98
C GLU A 552 -16.29 -19.15 -10.64
N VAL A 553 -16.36 -19.15 -11.98
CA VAL A 553 -17.15 -18.19 -12.76
C VAL A 553 -18.42 -18.84 -13.28
N PHE A 554 -19.58 -18.25 -13.01
CA PHE A 554 -20.88 -18.77 -13.44
C PHE A 554 -21.48 -17.87 -14.51
N LYS A 555 -21.91 -18.49 -15.62
CA LYS A 555 -22.50 -17.83 -16.79
C LYS A 555 -23.95 -18.28 -16.98
N ALA A 556 -24.75 -17.45 -17.65
CA ALA A 556 -26.13 -17.78 -17.97
C ALA A 556 -26.25 -19.18 -18.63
N GLY A 557 -27.27 -19.94 -18.23
CA GLY A 557 -27.57 -21.29 -18.72
C GLY A 557 -27.08 -22.43 -17.83
N SER A 558 -26.25 -22.19 -16.81
CA SER A 558 -25.73 -23.25 -15.94
C SER A 558 -25.37 -22.77 -14.53
N ASN A 559 -25.65 -23.59 -13.52
CA ASN A 559 -25.16 -23.44 -12.14
C ASN A 559 -23.82 -24.17 -11.91
N VAL A 560 -23.20 -24.69 -12.98
CA VAL A 560 -21.84 -25.27 -12.94
C VAL A 560 -20.85 -24.17 -13.32
N PRO A 561 -19.69 -24.05 -12.64
CA PRO A 561 -18.65 -23.11 -13.04
C PRO A 561 -18.25 -23.33 -14.51
N ALA A 562 -18.34 -22.28 -15.31
CA ALA A 562 -17.94 -22.28 -16.71
C ALA A 562 -16.44 -22.05 -16.91
N ASP A 563 -15.78 -21.45 -15.90
CA ASP A 563 -14.34 -21.24 -15.88
C ASP A 563 -13.84 -21.18 -14.43
N THR A 564 -12.55 -21.43 -14.24
CA THR A 564 -11.87 -21.28 -12.94
C THR A 564 -10.49 -20.67 -13.12
N PHE A 565 -10.15 -19.70 -12.29
CA PHE A 565 -8.80 -19.13 -12.28
C PHE A 565 -8.40 -18.71 -10.86
N ALA A 566 -7.12 -18.41 -10.66
CA ALA A 566 -6.59 -18.00 -9.36
C ALA A 566 -6.04 -16.57 -9.36
N VAL A 567 -6.21 -15.90 -8.23
CA VAL A 567 -5.63 -14.59 -7.93
C VAL A 567 -4.75 -14.73 -6.68
N ARG A 568 -3.55 -14.15 -6.71
CA ARG A 568 -2.68 -14.06 -5.53
C ARG A 568 -2.83 -12.70 -4.87
N ALA A 569 -3.05 -12.69 -3.56
CA ALA A 569 -3.02 -11.47 -2.77
C ALA A 569 -1.56 -11.08 -2.51
N VAL A 570 -1.14 -9.90 -2.96
CA VAL A 570 0.25 -9.44 -2.84
C VAL A 570 0.64 -9.06 -1.41
N THR A 571 -0.35 -8.93 -0.54
CA THR A 571 -0.21 -8.63 0.89
C THR A 571 -0.87 -9.68 1.76
N LYS A 572 -0.32 -9.81 2.96
CA LYS A 572 -0.91 -10.56 4.06
C LYS A 572 -1.89 -9.66 4.83
N PRO A 573 -3.06 -10.15 5.26
CA PRO A 573 -3.91 -9.40 6.17
C PRO A 573 -3.29 -9.30 7.57
N LEU A 574 -3.52 -8.16 8.22
CA LEU A 574 -3.12 -7.94 9.61
C LEU A 574 -4.30 -8.18 10.55
N SER A 575 -4.03 -8.42 11.84
CA SER A 575 -5.12 -8.54 12.81
C SER A 575 -5.81 -7.18 12.98
N ALA A 576 -7.10 -7.17 13.29
CA ALA A 576 -7.84 -5.93 13.48
C ALA A 576 -7.19 -5.03 14.55
N ALA A 577 -6.74 -5.60 15.66
CA ALA A 577 -6.07 -4.86 16.72
C ALA A 577 -4.71 -4.27 16.29
N PHE A 578 -3.95 -4.95 15.42
CA PHE A 578 -2.67 -4.44 14.93
C PHE A 578 -2.82 -3.13 14.14
N ALA A 579 -4.00 -2.89 13.58
CA ALA A 579 -4.31 -1.66 12.86
C ALA A 579 -4.12 -0.39 13.71
N ALA A 580 -4.16 -0.49 15.05
CA ALA A 580 -3.90 0.63 15.96
C ALA A 580 -2.46 1.16 15.86
N LYS A 581 -1.52 0.33 15.38
CA LYS A 581 -0.09 0.68 15.22
C LYS A 581 0.22 1.28 13.85
N LEU A 582 -0.73 1.23 12.92
CA LEU A 582 -0.52 1.73 11.57
C LEU A 582 -0.63 3.25 11.55
N PRO A 583 0.15 3.95 10.71
CA PRO A 583 0.14 5.40 10.64
C PRO A 583 -1.00 5.88 9.70
N TRP A 584 -2.08 6.36 10.30
CA TRP A 584 -3.30 6.78 9.58
C TRP A 584 -3.33 8.28 9.29
N ALA A 585 -3.89 8.66 8.14
CA ALA A 585 -4.33 10.02 7.88
C ALA A 585 -5.69 10.31 8.56
N ASP A 586 -5.84 11.55 9.04
CA ASP A 586 -7.01 12.01 9.77
C ASP A 586 -7.70 13.16 9.01
N PRO A 587 -9.04 13.13 8.82
CA PRO A 587 -9.77 14.27 8.29
C PRO A 587 -9.59 15.51 9.18
N THR A 588 -9.44 16.69 8.57
CA THR A 588 -9.35 17.95 9.32
C THR A 588 -10.68 18.31 9.98
N ALA A 589 -10.66 19.29 10.90
CA ALA A 589 -11.86 19.80 11.54
C ALA A 589 -12.92 20.32 10.55
N ASP A 590 -12.50 20.85 9.39
CA ASP A 590 -13.38 21.33 8.32
C ASP A 590 -14.02 20.16 7.56
N ALA A 591 -13.23 19.15 7.20
CA ALA A 591 -13.75 17.94 6.56
C ALA A 591 -14.77 17.25 7.48
N LEU A 592 -14.49 17.17 8.79
CA LEU A 592 -15.40 16.59 9.78
C LEU A 592 -16.75 17.31 9.89
N GLN A 593 -16.93 18.52 9.34
CA GLN A 593 -18.24 19.18 9.32
C GLN A 593 -19.24 18.47 8.40
N TYR A 594 -18.78 17.76 7.37
CA TYR A 594 -19.69 17.06 6.45
C TYR A 594 -20.45 15.91 7.11
N VAL A 595 -19.97 15.37 8.24
CA VAL A 595 -20.65 14.30 9.00
C VAL A 595 -21.44 14.81 10.20
N LYS A 596 -21.50 16.14 10.41
CA LYS A 596 -22.21 16.74 11.54
C LYS A 596 -23.61 17.21 11.10
N PRO A 597 -24.70 16.62 11.63
CA PRO A 597 -26.05 17.05 11.25
C PRO A 597 -26.40 18.46 11.75
N THR A 598 -25.62 19.02 12.68
CA THR A 598 -25.79 20.40 13.17
C THR A 598 -25.35 21.45 12.16
N ASN A 599 -24.52 21.10 11.17
CA ASN A 599 -24.20 21.98 10.05
C ASN A 599 -25.22 21.79 8.93
N THR A 600 -26.34 22.52 9.01
CA THR A 600 -27.50 22.33 8.11
C THR A 600 -27.17 22.55 6.63
N ALA A 601 -26.18 23.40 6.31
CA ALA A 601 -25.73 23.62 4.94
C ALA A 601 -24.99 22.40 4.36
N LEU A 602 -24.10 21.79 5.15
CA LEU A 602 -23.34 20.60 4.71
C LEU A 602 -24.11 19.29 4.90
N ALA A 603 -25.11 19.28 5.78
CA ALA A 603 -26.02 18.15 5.97
C ALA A 603 -27.10 18.05 4.89
N ALA A 604 -27.30 19.11 4.10
CA ALA A 604 -28.19 19.12 2.95
C ALA A 604 -27.70 18.18 1.83
N SER A 605 -28.46 18.13 0.74
CA SER A 605 -28.03 17.43 -0.47
C SER A 605 -26.91 18.20 -1.16
N LEU A 606 -25.85 17.51 -1.58
CA LEU A 606 -24.64 18.14 -2.12
C LEU A 606 -24.32 17.62 -3.53
N ASP A 607 -23.80 18.50 -4.38
CA ASP A 607 -23.22 18.16 -5.68
C ASP A 607 -21.71 17.89 -5.58
N SER A 608 -21.06 18.45 -4.56
CA SER A 608 -19.62 18.30 -4.33
C SER A 608 -19.26 18.54 -2.87
N ALA A 609 -18.07 18.09 -2.46
CA ALA A 609 -17.50 18.39 -1.16
C ALA A 609 -15.98 18.59 -1.25
N SER A 610 -15.47 19.57 -0.52
CA SER A 610 -14.02 19.78 -0.35
C SER A 610 -13.57 19.05 0.91
N LEU A 611 -12.74 18.03 0.73
CA LEU A 611 -12.20 17.20 1.82
C LEU A 611 -10.73 17.54 2.02
N SER A 612 -10.30 17.60 3.28
CA SER A 612 -8.89 17.82 3.65
C SER A 612 -8.48 16.95 4.84
N TRP A 613 -7.19 16.69 4.97
CA TRP A 613 -6.62 15.78 5.97
C TRP A 613 -5.26 16.23 6.49
N SER A 614 -4.86 15.68 7.63
CA SER A 614 -3.49 15.68 8.12
C SER A 614 -2.89 14.28 8.01
N THR A 615 -1.58 14.22 7.77
CA THR A 615 -0.83 12.97 7.60
C THR A 615 0.33 12.97 8.60
N PRO A 616 0.36 12.07 9.60
CA PRO A 616 1.47 12.01 10.54
C PRO A 616 2.78 11.62 9.83
N ALA A 617 3.91 12.00 10.43
CA ALA A 617 5.23 11.65 9.89
C ALA A 617 5.37 10.12 9.74
N GLY A 618 5.86 9.67 8.59
CA GLY A 618 5.99 8.24 8.28
C GLY A 618 4.71 7.55 7.81
N ALA A 619 3.56 8.23 7.80
CA ALA A 619 2.35 7.68 7.19
C ALA A 619 2.43 7.67 5.66
N PRO A 620 1.87 6.66 4.98
CA PRO A 620 1.73 6.72 3.54
C PRO A 620 0.84 7.91 3.12
N PRO A 621 1.06 8.49 1.93
CA PRO A 621 0.21 9.57 1.44
C PRO A 621 -1.23 9.08 1.21
N VAL A 622 -2.18 10.01 1.29
CA VAL A 622 -3.55 9.76 0.85
C VAL A 622 -3.56 9.69 -0.68
N THR A 623 -4.19 8.66 -1.23
CA THR A 623 -4.27 8.41 -2.67
C THR A 623 -5.64 8.80 -3.25
N SER A 624 -6.69 8.72 -2.42
CA SER A 624 -8.04 9.14 -2.78
C SER A 624 -8.84 9.48 -1.53
N ALA A 625 -9.86 10.33 -1.68
CA ALA A 625 -10.85 10.59 -0.65
C ALA A 625 -12.26 10.47 -1.24
N TYR A 626 -13.24 10.17 -0.38
CA TYR A 626 -14.64 10.06 -0.79
C TYR A 626 -15.59 10.57 0.28
N LEU A 627 -16.78 10.98 -0.18
CA LEU A 627 -17.95 11.27 0.64
C LEU A 627 -19.08 10.34 0.18
N TYR A 628 -19.56 9.48 1.08
CA TYR A 628 -20.71 8.62 0.85
C TYR A 628 -21.91 9.10 1.67
N GLY A 629 -23.10 9.07 1.07
CA GLY A 629 -24.35 9.38 1.77
C GLY A 629 -25.44 8.37 1.45
N SER A 630 -26.30 8.12 2.45
CA SER A 630 -27.55 7.39 2.25
C SER A 630 -28.74 8.16 2.81
N GLY A 631 -29.79 8.31 2.01
CA GLY A 631 -31.03 8.99 2.39
C GLY A 631 -32.06 8.04 3.00
N SER A 632 -33.06 8.58 3.68
CA SER A 632 -34.20 7.82 4.20
C SER A 632 -35.15 7.29 3.11
N ASP A 633 -35.03 7.81 1.89
CA ASP A 633 -35.74 7.38 0.68
C ASP A 633 -35.04 6.22 -0.04
N GLY A 634 -33.96 5.69 0.52
CA GLY A 634 -33.15 4.63 -0.09
C GLY A 634 -32.16 5.14 -1.15
N SER A 635 -32.06 6.45 -1.36
CA SER A 635 -31.02 7.02 -2.23
C SER A 635 -29.64 6.80 -1.63
N THR A 636 -28.66 6.45 -2.48
CA THR A 636 -27.25 6.31 -2.10
C THR A 636 -26.38 7.02 -3.13
N MET A 637 -25.25 7.56 -2.68
CA MET A 637 -24.26 8.17 -3.56
C MET A 637 -22.88 8.10 -2.92
N GLN A 638 -21.88 7.70 -3.70
CA GLN A 638 -20.47 7.88 -3.40
C GLN A 638 -19.89 8.92 -4.37
N ALA A 639 -19.38 10.02 -3.83
CA ALA A 639 -18.54 10.95 -4.56
C ALA A 639 -17.09 10.70 -4.16
N ASP A 640 -16.24 10.30 -5.11
CA ASP A 640 -14.82 10.07 -4.86
C ASP A 640 -13.92 10.73 -5.89
N ALA A 641 -12.67 10.98 -5.50
CA ALA A 641 -11.64 11.50 -6.37
C ALA A 641 -10.26 11.01 -5.91
N ASN A 642 -9.35 10.86 -6.87
CA ASN A 642 -7.94 10.59 -6.61
C ASN A 642 -7.20 11.90 -6.37
N VAL A 643 -6.14 11.82 -5.56
CA VAL A 643 -5.19 12.92 -5.36
C VAL A 643 -4.42 13.19 -6.65
N THR A 644 -4.23 14.46 -6.99
CA THR A 644 -3.60 14.89 -8.25
C THR A 644 -2.09 15.07 -8.16
N ALA A 645 -1.55 15.32 -6.97
CA ALA A 645 -0.11 15.45 -6.74
C ALA A 645 0.31 14.83 -5.39
N LEU A 646 1.50 14.22 -5.37
CA LEU A 646 2.04 13.64 -4.14
C LEU A 646 2.20 14.73 -3.07
N GLY A 647 1.61 14.50 -1.90
CA GLY A 647 1.68 15.44 -0.78
C GLY A 647 0.51 16.42 -0.70
N ASP A 648 -0.43 16.41 -1.66
CA ASP A 648 -1.69 17.13 -1.50
C ASP A 648 -2.38 16.67 -0.19
N THR A 649 -2.93 17.65 0.53
CA THR A 649 -3.66 17.43 1.79
C THR A 649 -5.14 17.74 1.68
N SER A 650 -5.64 17.94 0.45
CA SER A 650 -7.04 18.23 0.16
C SER A 650 -7.41 17.89 -1.27
N LEU A 651 -8.69 17.58 -1.51
CA LEU A 651 -9.28 17.47 -2.84
C LEU A 651 -10.77 17.80 -2.84
N THR A 652 -11.35 18.00 -4.01
CA THR A 652 -12.80 18.16 -4.19
C THR A 652 -13.39 16.90 -4.81
N VAL A 653 -14.33 16.27 -4.12
CA VAL A 653 -15.15 15.18 -4.67
C VAL A 653 -16.42 15.73 -5.29
N LYS A 654 -16.90 15.09 -6.36
CA LYS A 654 -18.13 15.49 -7.07
C LYS A 654 -19.07 14.29 -7.17
N ALA A 655 -20.35 14.54 -6.92
CA ALA A 655 -21.38 13.55 -7.21
C ALA A 655 -21.48 13.36 -8.72
N ALA A 656 -21.63 12.11 -9.15
CA ALA A 656 -21.80 11.74 -10.53
C ALA A 656 -22.96 10.75 -10.65
N ALA A 657 -23.51 10.62 -11.85
CA ALA A 657 -24.56 9.63 -12.09
C ALA A 657 -24.02 8.21 -11.89
N GLU A 658 -24.50 7.53 -10.85
CA GLU A 658 -24.15 6.14 -10.59
C GLU A 658 -24.93 5.17 -11.47
N ARG A 659 -24.42 3.95 -11.60
CA ARG A 659 -25.06 2.87 -12.33
C ARG A 659 -25.12 1.60 -11.49
N ASN A 660 -26.18 0.82 -11.68
CA ASN A 660 -26.33 -0.48 -11.03
C ASN A 660 -25.56 -1.59 -11.77
N GLY A 661 -25.71 -2.85 -11.31
CA GLY A 661 -25.03 -4.01 -11.87
C GLY A 661 -25.33 -4.34 -13.34
N ASN A 662 -26.32 -3.67 -13.96
CA ASN A 662 -26.63 -3.77 -15.39
C ASN A 662 -26.24 -2.51 -16.18
N GLY A 663 -25.54 -1.56 -15.55
CA GLY A 663 -25.15 -0.31 -16.19
C GLY A 663 -26.29 0.70 -16.36
N LEU A 664 -27.45 0.45 -15.72
CA LEU A 664 -28.59 1.37 -15.75
C LEU A 664 -28.33 2.55 -14.82
N THR A 665 -28.54 3.76 -15.33
CA THR A 665 -28.37 5.02 -14.58
C THR A 665 -29.35 5.10 -13.42
N CYS A 666 -28.84 5.43 -12.24
CA CYS A 666 -29.63 5.67 -11.04
C CYS A 666 -30.25 7.07 -11.03
N ALA A 667 -31.38 7.22 -10.34
CA ALA A 667 -32.15 8.47 -10.32
C ALA A 667 -31.47 9.63 -9.57
N SER A 668 -30.53 9.35 -8.66
CA SER A 668 -29.82 10.37 -7.89
C SER A 668 -28.44 10.67 -8.49
N ALA A 669 -28.16 11.96 -8.70
CA ALA A 669 -26.83 12.49 -9.03
C ALA A 669 -26.29 13.42 -7.94
N LYS A 670 -26.87 13.34 -6.72
CA LYS A 670 -26.47 14.15 -5.56
C LYS A 670 -26.18 13.27 -4.35
N ILE A 671 -25.33 13.76 -3.47
CA ILE A 671 -25.09 13.15 -2.17
C ILE A 671 -26.32 13.44 -1.29
N PRO A 672 -27.04 12.42 -0.77
CA PRO A 672 -28.32 12.61 -0.06
C PRO A 672 -28.18 13.39 1.24
N ALA A 673 -29.17 14.21 1.57
CA ALA A 673 -29.24 14.89 2.86
C ALA A 673 -29.35 13.91 4.04
N PHE A 674 -28.92 14.33 5.23
CA PHE A 674 -29.05 13.53 6.45
C PHE A 674 -29.37 14.40 7.67
N THR A 675 -29.86 13.77 8.73
CA THR A 675 -30.19 14.41 10.02
C THR A 675 -29.59 13.60 11.17
N ALA A 676 -29.79 14.05 12.40
CA ALA A 676 -29.36 13.31 13.59
C ALA A 676 -29.97 11.89 13.67
N THR A 677 -31.16 11.67 13.10
CA THR A 677 -31.95 10.44 13.26
C THR A 677 -32.37 9.78 11.95
N THR A 678 -32.07 10.38 10.79
CA THR A 678 -32.41 9.82 9.47
C THR A 678 -31.26 10.01 8.47
N GLY A 679 -30.96 8.97 7.68
CA GLY A 679 -29.91 8.99 6.67
C GLY A 679 -28.49 8.98 7.25
N SER A 680 -27.50 8.55 6.48
CA SER A 680 -26.11 8.49 6.93
C SER A 680 -25.19 9.35 6.08
N ARG A 681 -24.06 9.74 6.67
CA ARG A 681 -22.96 10.37 5.95
C ARG A 681 -21.63 9.81 6.41
N GLU A 682 -20.74 9.61 5.46
CA GLU A 682 -19.44 9.01 5.68
C GLU A 682 -18.38 9.75 4.87
N ILE A 683 -17.30 10.18 5.53
CA ILE A 683 -16.06 10.62 4.86
C ILE A 683 -15.08 9.47 4.95
N GLY A 684 -14.35 9.19 3.87
CA GLY A 684 -13.22 8.28 3.95
C GLY A 684 -11.98 8.76 3.21
N LEU A 685 -10.84 8.40 3.76
CA LEU A 685 -9.50 8.61 3.19
C LEU A 685 -8.89 7.25 2.89
N ARG A 686 -8.22 7.10 1.74
CA ARG A 686 -7.53 5.86 1.36
C ARG A 686 -6.04 6.11 1.24
N GLN A 687 -5.24 5.22 1.82
CA GLN A 687 -3.78 5.20 1.73
C GLN A 687 -3.34 3.78 1.33
N ALA A 688 -2.12 3.61 0.84
CA ALA A 688 -1.54 2.31 0.55
C ALA A 688 -0.14 2.20 1.17
N THR A 689 0.16 1.08 1.83
CA THR A 689 1.54 0.82 2.29
C THR A 689 2.40 0.37 1.11
N VAL A 690 3.72 0.41 1.29
CA VAL A 690 4.69 -0.06 0.27
C VAL A 690 4.47 -1.50 -0.15
N ASP A 691 3.93 -2.33 0.74
CA ASP A 691 3.62 -3.73 0.47
C ASP A 691 2.32 -3.91 -0.32
N GLY A 692 1.50 -2.86 -0.45
CA GLY A 692 0.20 -2.89 -1.11
C GLY A 692 -0.97 -3.15 -0.14
N LEU A 693 -0.79 -2.94 1.16
CA LEU A 693 -1.89 -3.04 2.12
C LEU A 693 -2.71 -1.76 2.01
N ALA A 694 -3.99 -1.89 1.69
CA ALA A 694 -4.87 -0.73 1.64
C ALA A 694 -5.26 -0.32 3.06
N LEU A 695 -5.11 0.96 3.38
CA LEU A 695 -5.63 1.57 4.59
C LEU A 695 -6.81 2.45 4.22
N GLN A 696 -7.89 2.34 4.97
CA GLN A 696 -9.06 3.21 4.83
C GLN A 696 -9.46 3.78 6.19
N SER A 697 -9.28 5.08 6.39
CA SER A 697 -9.89 5.77 7.54
C SER A 697 -11.28 6.23 7.15
N ILE A 698 -12.22 6.08 8.07
CA ILE A 698 -13.62 6.39 7.86
C ILE A 698 -14.10 7.16 9.08
N THR A 699 -14.80 8.27 8.87
CA THR A 699 -15.62 8.91 9.90
C THR A 699 -17.06 8.94 9.40
N GLN A 700 -17.99 8.40 10.19
CA GLN A 700 -19.37 8.21 9.77
C GLN A 700 -20.39 8.64 10.83
N HIS A 701 -21.51 9.20 10.37
CA HIS A 701 -22.71 9.44 11.16
C HIS A 701 -23.80 8.46 10.73
N LEU A 702 -24.39 7.72 11.69
CA LEU A 702 -25.29 6.59 11.44
C LEU A 702 -26.75 6.83 11.89
N ALA A 703 -27.22 8.08 11.92
CA ALA A 703 -28.63 8.44 12.17
C ALA A 703 -29.33 7.66 13.29
N ARG A 704 -28.73 7.67 14.47
CA ARG A 704 -29.27 6.93 15.62
C ARG A 704 -30.37 7.72 16.31
N THR A 705 -31.43 7.03 16.68
CA THR A 705 -32.48 7.60 17.53
C THR A 705 -31.91 7.98 18.89
N ALA A 706 -32.39 9.09 19.47
CA ALA A 706 -32.01 9.48 20.82
C ALA A 706 -32.49 8.44 21.85
N ALA A 707 -31.71 8.25 22.91
CA ALA A 707 -32.15 7.48 24.07
C ALA A 707 -33.43 8.15 24.64
N LYS A 708 -34.46 7.36 24.91
CA LYS A 708 -35.65 7.85 25.63
C LYS A 708 -35.40 7.89 27.13
#